data_AF-A0A972GT99-F1
#
_entry.id   AF-A0A972GT99-F1
#
_cell.length_a   1.000
_cell.length_b   1.000
_cell.length_c   1.000
_cell.angle_alpha   90.00
_cell.angle_beta   90.00
_cell.angle_gamma   90.00
#
_symmetry.space_group_name_H-M   'P 1'
#
loop_
_entity.id
_entity.type
_entity.pdbx_description
1 polymer ?
#
loop_
_entity_poly.entity_id
_entity_poly.type
_entity_poly.pdbx_seq_one_letter_code
_entity_poly.pdbx_strand_id
1 'polypeptide(L)'
;MTETIDILLTRGTVVTMNAQEAVIHDGAVALRGHDIVAVGTTAELSERYAAKETIDCANCAIIPGLINGHAHVPMSLLRGLVSDQQLDVWLFGYMFPVESRFVNAEFVYTGTQLSCAEMIRSGTTTFVDMYYFEEEVARAADEAGMRAICSQTVMRLPTPDAASYDEGLERARRFIESWHGHERITPTIAPHAPYTCTDEIYQEAAALCRQYGVPLNTHLSETAREVTESRVEREATPIAYANRVGAFDVPCIAAHCVHATEDDIVLMRSRGVGVVPCPSSNLKLASGIAPFQQFIQSGLRTGLGTDGPASNDDQDMLNEVHLAALLPKGVSGDPTVVSAREALSLATSSGARAIHLEHLIGSLEAGKRADITIIALDQLHSSPRYQYAPDGIYSHLVYSARANDVRDVLVDGRWLLRDRTLLTLDQQAVIERAQAMAERVNTFLAERESNLLDKILAIGGVEQTELFEVQVKARISEATIQHIEAMLRDPRIRVIKTSERSQYDTYFLWDDVSKGRIRLREDHHTSPGVRPEESYILTLMAAAVRDEYPSAVLLGRARYNAPADRTRRFYREYFHPDRVVEIDKCRRRWRIVYAGEDFAINIDRLENHREPGPYLEIKSRTWSRKDADTKAAMIGELMALFGVEEGDRVKREYVEIL
;
A
#
# COMPACT_ATOMS: atom_id res chain seq x y z
N MET A 1 12.71 -40.41 40.85
CA MET A 1 11.44 -40.72 40.14
C MET A 1 11.45 -39.86 38.90
N THR A 2 11.23 -40.46 37.73
CA THR A 2 11.14 -39.72 36.46
C THR A 2 9.89 -38.85 36.48
N GLU A 3 10.03 -37.57 36.15
CA GLU A 3 8.90 -36.64 36.06
C GLU A 3 8.12 -36.89 34.76
N THR A 4 6.79 -36.88 34.78
CA THR A 4 5.98 -37.07 33.56
C THR A 4 5.85 -35.76 32.78
N ILE A 5 5.96 -35.84 31.45
CA ILE A 5 5.80 -34.74 30.49
C ILE A 5 4.97 -35.22 29.28
N ASP A 6 4.51 -34.29 28.45
CA ASP A 6 3.67 -34.61 27.30
C ASP A 6 4.52 -34.98 26.09
N ILE A 7 5.44 -34.10 25.69
CA ILE A 7 6.29 -34.29 24.51
C ILE A 7 7.76 -34.12 24.90
N LEU A 8 8.62 -35.00 24.40
CA LEU A 8 10.07 -34.84 24.44
C LEU A 8 10.63 -34.81 23.01
N LEU A 9 11.17 -33.66 22.61
CA LEU A 9 11.93 -33.53 21.36
C LEU A 9 13.38 -33.96 21.65
N THR A 10 13.96 -34.86 20.86
CA THR A 10 15.30 -35.45 21.13
C THR A 10 16.21 -35.41 19.91
N ARG A 11 17.53 -35.51 20.12
CA ARG A 11 18.57 -35.65 19.08
C ARG A 11 18.67 -34.51 18.07
N GLY A 12 18.03 -33.37 18.35
CA GLY A 12 18.13 -32.16 17.53
C GLY A 12 19.39 -31.36 17.81
N THR A 13 19.70 -30.38 16.96
CA THR A 13 20.55 -29.25 17.36
C THR A 13 19.63 -28.16 17.92
N VAL A 14 19.61 -28.00 19.24
CA VAL A 14 18.75 -27.00 19.90
C VAL A 14 19.45 -25.65 19.86
N VAL A 15 18.86 -24.68 19.17
CA VAL A 15 19.34 -23.29 19.13
C VAL A 15 18.45 -22.48 20.05
N THR A 16 18.92 -22.20 21.26
CA THR A 16 18.05 -21.71 22.34
C THR A 16 17.57 -20.27 22.15
N MET A 17 18.38 -19.41 21.53
CA MET A 17 18.18 -17.96 21.44
C MET A 17 17.95 -17.27 22.80
N ASN A 18 18.34 -17.90 23.91
CA ASN A 18 18.30 -17.32 25.24
C ASN A 18 19.46 -16.32 25.45
N ALA A 19 19.57 -15.71 26.62
CA ALA A 19 20.62 -14.73 26.91
C ALA A 19 22.06 -15.28 26.80
N GLN A 20 22.25 -16.60 26.93
CA GLN A 20 23.55 -17.26 26.74
C GLN A 20 23.77 -17.72 25.29
N GLU A 21 22.75 -17.62 24.44
CA GLU A 21 22.75 -18.01 23.04
C GLU A 21 23.26 -19.44 22.80
N ALA A 22 22.92 -20.33 23.73
CA ALA A 22 23.45 -21.69 23.75
C ALA A 22 22.97 -22.50 22.55
N VAL A 23 23.90 -23.25 21.94
CA VAL A 23 23.63 -24.27 20.93
C VAL A 23 23.95 -25.63 21.54
N ILE A 24 22.95 -26.51 21.64
CA ILE A 24 23.10 -27.84 22.23
C ILE A 24 23.01 -28.88 21.11
N HIS A 25 24.15 -29.48 20.77
CA HIS A 25 24.19 -30.63 19.87
C HIS A 25 23.70 -31.88 20.59
N ASP A 26 23.00 -32.77 19.87
CA ASP A 26 22.25 -33.87 20.49
C ASP A 26 21.40 -33.37 21.67
N GLY A 27 20.71 -32.25 21.43
CA GLY A 27 19.88 -31.56 22.38
C GLY A 27 18.45 -32.07 22.39
N ALA A 28 17.77 -31.76 23.49
CA ALA A 28 16.39 -32.09 23.73
C ALA A 28 15.62 -30.94 24.39
N VAL A 29 14.31 -30.94 24.17
CA VAL A 29 13.35 -29.98 24.75
C VAL A 29 12.17 -30.77 25.31
N ALA A 30 11.90 -30.60 26.60
CA ALA A 30 10.81 -31.25 27.32
C ALA A 30 9.62 -30.29 27.46
N LEU A 31 8.42 -30.74 27.08
CA LEU A 31 7.20 -29.94 27.05
C LEU A 31 6.13 -30.53 27.97
N ARG A 32 5.43 -29.69 28.74
CA ARG A 32 4.29 -30.06 29.57
C ARG A 32 3.18 -29.04 29.40
N GLY A 33 2.03 -29.47 28.91
CA GLY A 33 0.95 -28.60 28.49
C GLY A 33 1.46 -27.60 27.45
N HIS A 34 1.29 -26.32 27.77
CA HIS A 34 1.72 -25.21 26.92
C HIS A 34 3.15 -24.74 27.15
N ASP A 35 3.86 -25.28 28.15
CA ASP A 35 5.16 -24.77 28.60
C ASP A 35 6.32 -25.68 28.23
N ILE A 36 7.46 -25.05 27.98
CA ILE A 36 8.78 -25.67 28.03
C ILE A 36 9.14 -25.86 29.50
N VAL A 37 9.42 -27.11 29.91
CA VAL A 37 9.81 -27.42 31.30
C VAL A 37 11.31 -27.66 31.47
N ALA A 38 12.02 -28.02 30.39
CA ALA A 38 13.47 -28.12 30.39
C ALA A 38 14.05 -28.11 28.98
N VAL A 39 15.30 -27.63 28.87
CA VAL A 39 16.14 -27.69 27.68
C VAL A 39 17.51 -28.21 28.12
N GLY A 40 18.08 -29.16 27.39
CA GLY A 40 19.33 -29.83 27.77
C GLY A 40 19.80 -30.82 26.72
N THR A 41 20.70 -31.73 27.07
CA THR A 41 21.08 -32.83 26.16
C THR A 41 20.00 -33.93 26.14
N THR A 42 19.97 -34.72 25.06
CA THR A 42 19.09 -35.89 24.94
C THR A 42 19.27 -36.85 26.11
N ALA A 43 20.53 -37.13 26.49
CA ALA A 43 20.84 -38.04 27.59
C ALA A 43 20.26 -37.54 28.92
N GLU A 44 20.52 -36.28 29.28
CA GLU A 44 20.05 -35.68 30.53
C GLU A 44 18.52 -35.68 30.62
N LEU A 45 17.83 -35.24 29.57
CA LEU A 45 16.36 -35.13 29.62
C LEU A 45 15.66 -36.48 29.55
N SER A 46 16.22 -37.46 28.83
CA SER A 46 15.67 -38.82 28.76
C SER A 46 15.81 -39.60 30.07
N GLU A 47 16.84 -39.31 30.87
CA GLU A 47 16.99 -39.87 32.21
C GLU A 47 16.04 -39.20 33.22
N ARG A 48 15.80 -37.89 33.06
CA ARG A 48 14.99 -37.10 33.98
C ARG A 48 13.48 -37.27 33.78
N TYR A 49 13.03 -37.40 32.53
CA TYR A 49 11.62 -37.31 32.18
C TYR A 49 11.09 -38.57 31.50
N ALA A 50 9.83 -38.91 31.79
CA ALA A 50 9.05 -39.90 31.06
C ALA A 50 7.97 -39.18 30.23
N ALA A 51 8.12 -39.18 28.90
CA ALA A 51 7.21 -38.48 27.98
C ALA A 51 6.11 -39.40 27.44
N LYS A 52 4.92 -38.84 27.19
CA LYS A 52 3.83 -39.54 26.48
C LYS A 52 4.18 -39.75 25.01
N GLU A 53 4.82 -38.74 24.41
CA GLU A 53 5.30 -38.76 23.04
C GLU A 53 6.78 -38.36 23.01
N THR A 54 7.61 -39.12 22.29
CA THR A 54 9.01 -38.76 22.06
C THR A 54 9.24 -38.61 20.57
N ILE A 55 9.73 -37.45 20.16
CA ILE A 55 9.99 -37.12 18.77
C ILE A 55 11.50 -37.12 18.51
N ASP A 56 11.90 -37.89 17.51
CA ASP A 56 13.25 -37.84 16.97
C ASP A 56 13.44 -36.64 16.04
N CYS A 57 14.35 -35.76 16.42
CA CYS A 57 14.77 -34.58 15.68
C CYS A 57 16.22 -34.69 15.18
N ALA A 58 16.75 -35.92 15.07
CA ALA A 58 18.02 -36.16 14.40
C ALA A 58 18.06 -35.43 13.04
N ASN A 59 19.20 -34.81 12.74
CA ASN A 59 19.39 -33.98 11.54
C ASN A 59 18.45 -32.76 11.43
N CYS A 60 17.85 -32.30 12.52
CA CYS A 60 17.04 -31.07 12.54
C CYS A 60 17.63 -30.02 13.49
N ALA A 61 17.34 -28.75 13.21
CA ALA A 61 17.44 -27.67 14.19
C ALA A 61 16.11 -27.55 14.93
N ILE A 62 16.18 -27.38 16.25
CA ILE A 62 15.02 -27.02 17.08
C ILE A 62 15.24 -25.57 17.51
N ILE A 63 14.39 -24.67 17.03
CA ILE A 63 14.49 -23.23 17.27
C ILE A 63 13.19 -22.70 17.91
N PRO A 64 13.20 -21.54 18.58
CA PRO A 64 11.96 -20.84 18.90
C PRO A 64 11.18 -20.60 17.62
N GLY A 65 9.86 -20.65 17.72
CA GLY A 65 9.00 -20.31 16.59
C GLY A 65 9.30 -18.91 16.04
N LEU A 66 9.24 -18.77 14.72
CA LEU A 66 9.51 -17.47 14.08
C LEU A 66 8.38 -16.50 14.40
N ILE A 67 8.73 -15.22 14.54
CA ILE A 67 7.84 -14.14 14.91
C ILE A 67 7.79 -13.13 13.76
N ASN A 68 6.62 -13.01 13.13
CA ASN A 68 6.34 -11.98 12.16
C ASN A 68 5.80 -10.73 12.87
N GLY A 69 6.66 -9.77 13.16
CA GLY A 69 6.33 -8.62 13.99
C GLY A 69 5.42 -7.58 13.34
N HIS A 70 5.09 -7.71 12.05
CA HIS A 70 4.21 -6.81 11.32
C HIS A 70 3.73 -7.44 10.00
N ALA A 71 2.41 -7.53 9.84
CA ALA A 71 1.75 -8.05 8.64
C ALA A 71 0.37 -7.38 8.40
N HIS A 72 -0.15 -7.60 7.19
CA HIS A 72 -1.55 -7.38 6.80
C HIS A 72 -2.11 -8.69 6.26
N VAL A 73 -2.40 -9.64 7.15
CA VAL A 73 -2.61 -11.05 6.79
C VAL A 73 -3.78 -11.29 5.82
N PRO A 74 -4.88 -10.52 5.80
CA PRO A 74 -5.93 -10.72 4.80
C PRO A 74 -5.52 -10.37 3.37
N MET A 75 -4.47 -9.56 3.18
CA MET A 75 -3.99 -9.16 1.85
C MET A 75 -3.38 -10.31 1.05
N SER A 76 -3.29 -11.53 1.61
CA SER A 76 -2.98 -12.75 0.86
C SER A 76 -3.95 -13.00 -0.31
N LEU A 77 -5.19 -12.51 -0.21
CA LEU A 77 -6.17 -12.53 -1.31
C LEU A 77 -5.88 -11.50 -2.41
N LEU A 78 -4.99 -10.53 -2.14
CA LEU A 78 -4.55 -9.50 -3.08
C LEU A 78 -3.16 -9.81 -3.65
N ARG A 79 -2.59 -10.98 -3.33
CA ARG A 79 -1.27 -11.41 -3.77
C ARG A 79 -1.17 -11.41 -5.29
N GLY A 80 -0.13 -10.76 -5.81
CA GLY A 80 0.16 -10.72 -7.25
C GLY A 80 -0.89 -9.99 -8.09
N LEU A 81 -1.79 -9.22 -7.46
CA LEU A 81 -2.86 -8.53 -8.18
C LEU A 81 -2.31 -7.45 -9.12
N VAL A 82 -1.42 -6.59 -8.60
CA VAL A 82 -0.70 -5.57 -9.37
C VAL A 82 0.69 -5.37 -8.78
N SER A 83 1.72 -5.47 -9.62
CA SER A 83 3.13 -5.31 -9.26
C SER A 83 3.76 -4.16 -10.05
N ASP A 84 4.93 -3.69 -9.58
CA ASP A 84 5.80 -2.72 -10.25
C ASP A 84 5.14 -1.37 -10.58
N GLN A 85 4.28 -0.91 -9.68
CA GLN A 85 3.66 0.42 -9.72
C GLN A 85 4.21 1.31 -8.61
N GLN A 86 4.20 2.63 -8.81
CA GLN A 86 4.50 3.56 -7.72
C GLN A 86 3.44 3.45 -6.62
N LEU A 87 3.84 3.64 -5.35
CA LEU A 87 2.96 3.43 -4.17
C LEU A 87 1.62 4.17 -4.28
N ASP A 88 1.61 5.39 -4.79
CA ASP A 88 0.39 6.17 -5.00
C ASP A 88 -0.54 5.55 -6.06
N VAL A 89 0.00 5.08 -7.19
CA VAL A 89 -0.77 4.37 -8.23
C VAL A 89 -1.28 3.03 -7.72
N TRP A 90 -0.46 2.29 -6.99
CA TRP A 90 -0.82 1.00 -6.41
C TRP A 90 -1.95 1.14 -5.37
N LEU A 91 -1.81 2.06 -4.40
CA LEU A 91 -2.82 2.32 -3.37
C LEU A 91 -4.13 2.87 -3.95
N PHE A 92 -4.07 4.04 -4.58
CA PHE A 92 -5.29 4.75 -5.02
C PHE A 92 -5.88 4.14 -6.28
N GLY A 93 -5.04 3.58 -7.15
CA GLY A 93 -5.46 3.00 -8.42
C GLY A 93 -5.99 1.58 -8.28
N TYR A 94 -5.47 0.75 -7.38
CA TYR A 94 -5.84 -0.67 -7.36
C TYR A 94 -6.28 -1.15 -5.98
N MET A 95 -5.48 -0.92 -4.93
CA MET A 95 -5.78 -1.47 -3.61
C MET A 95 -7.06 -0.89 -3.00
N PHE A 96 -7.14 0.43 -2.77
CA PHE A 96 -8.34 1.02 -2.13
C PHE A 96 -9.65 0.75 -2.89
N PRO A 97 -9.70 0.80 -4.25
CA PRO A 97 -10.91 0.40 -4.97
C PRO A 97 -11.31 -1.07 -4.75
N VAL A 98 -10.34 -1.99 -4.64
CA VAL A 98 -10.62 -3.40 -4.36
C VAL A 98 -11.02 -3.58 -2.91
N GLU A 99 -10.30 -2.96 -1.97
CA GLU A 99 -10.60 -3.05 -0.54
C GLU A 99 -11.99 -2.51 -0.23
N SER A 100 -12.32 -1.31 -0.70
CA SER A 100 -13.65 -0.70 -0.49
C SER A 100 -14.81 -1.53 -1.06
N ARG A 101 -14.54 -2.36 -2.08
CA ARG A 101 -15.56 -3.19 -2.73
C ARG A 101 -15.66 -4.60 -2.15
N PHE A 102 -14.54 -5.19 -1.75
CA PHE A 102 -14.44 -6.62 -1.44
C PHE A 102 -14.07 -6.93 0.01
N VAL A 103 -13.41 -6.02 0.73
CA VAL A 103 -13.05 -6.26 2.13
C VAL A 103 -14.32 -6.23 2.98
N ASN A 104 -14.64 -7.39 3.52
CA ASN A 104 -15.71 -7.65 4.47
C ASN A 104 -15.26 -8.80 5.39
N ALA A 105 -16.10 -9.19 6.34
CA ALA A 105 -15.79 -10.27 7.28
C ALA A 105 -15.35 -11.59 6.60
N GLU A 106 -16.00 -11.99 5.50
CA GLU A 106 -15.67 -13.24 4.78
C GLU A 106 -14.28 -13.16 4.12
N PHE A 107 -13.98 -12.01 3.49
CA PHE A 107 -12.69 -11.73 2.87
C PHE A 107 -11.57 -11.79 3.92
N VAL A 108 -11.78 -11.11 5.05
CA VAL A 108 -10.80 -11.04 6.14
C VAL A 108 -10.54 -12.42 6.73
N TYR A 109 -11.60 -13.18 7.05
CA TYR A 109 -11.48 -14.52 7.58
C TYR A 109 -10.75 -15.47 6.61
N THR A 110 -11.13 -15.46 5.32
CA THR A 110 -10.54 -16.35 4.31
C THR A 110 -9.07 -16.01 4.03
N GLY A 111 -8.75 -14.72 3.88
CA GLY A 111 -7.37 -14.26 3.69
C GLY A 111 -6.49 -14.54 4.90
N THR A 112 -7.05 -14.40 6.11
CA THR A 112 -6.32 -14.76 7.35
C THR A 112 -6.01 -16.24 7.40
N GLN A 113 -6.97 -17.12 7.08
CA GLN A 113 -6.73 -18.58 7.03
C GLN A 113 -5.64 -18.94 6.01
N LEU A 114 -5.62 -18.28 4.85
CA LEU A 114 -4.60 -18.48 3.83
C LEU A 114 -3.20 -18.10 4.34
N SER A 115 -3.08 -16.92 4.95
CA SER A 115 -1.82 -16.46 5.54
C SER A 115 -1.38 -17.31 6.73
N CYS A 116 -2.30 -17.74 7.60
CA CYS A 116 -1.99 -18.64 8.71
C CYS A 116 -1.45 -19.98 8.20
N ALA A 117 -2.06 -20.55 7.17
CA ALA A 117 -1.59 -21.80 6.57
C ALA A 117 -0.17 -21.66 6.00
N GLU A 118 0.12 -20.55 5.32
CA GLU A 118 1.46 -20.25 4.80
C GLU A 118 2.48 -20.03 5.92
N MET A 119 2.17 -19.18 6.90
CA MET A 119 3.01 -18.88 8.06
C MET A 119 3.36 -20.14 8.87
N ILE A 120 2.37 -21.00 9.15
CA ILE A 120 2.62 -22.28 9.85
C ILE A 120 3.56 -23.16 9.02
N ARG A 121 3.37 -23.22 7.70
CA ARG A 121 4.25 -24.01 6.82
C ARG A 121 5.67 -23.43 6.71
N SER A 122 5.85 -22.13 6.89
CA SER A 122 7.16 -21.45 6.88
C SER A 122 7.79 -21.31 8.27
N GLY A 123 7.19 -21.89 9.32
CA GLY A 123 7.78 -21.93 10.65
C GLY A 123 7.48 -20.70 11.53
N THR A 124 6.54 -19.86 11.11
CA THR A 124 6.03 -18.74 11.90
C THR A 124 4.97 -19.25 12.89
N THR A 125 5.10 -18.81 14.14
CA THR A 125 4.22 -19.20 15.26
C THR A 125 3.42 -18.03 15.82
N THR A 126 3.98 -16.83 15.69
CA THR A 126 3.40 -15.58 16.17
C THR A 126 3.41 -14.54 15.07
N PHE A 127 2.33 -13.79 14.91
CA PHE A 127 2.29 -12.62 14.05
C PHE A 127 1.66 -11.40 14.72
N VAL A 128 1.95 -10.20 14.21
CA VAL A 128 1.27 -8.96 14.56
C VAL A 128 0.54 -8.45 13.32
N ASP A 129 -0.78 -8.52 13.36
CA ASP A 129 -1.63 -7.99 12.30
C ASP A 129 -2.02 -6.55 12.54
N MET A 130 -2.31 -5.88 11.43
CA MET A 130 -2.89 -4.55 11.40
C MET A 130 -3.84 -4.46 10.22
N TYR A 131 -5.12 -4.74 10.42
CA TYR A 131 -6.09 -4.67 9.34
C TYR A 131 -7.47 -4.18 9.81
N TYR A 132 -8.49 -4.47 9.01
CA TYR A 132 -9.90 -4.24 9.28
C TYR A 132 -10.58 -5.54 9.69
N PHE A 133 -11.73 -5.46 10.36
CA PHE A 133 -12.47 -6.63 10.86
C PHE A 133 -11.58 -7.57 11.72
N GLU A 134 -10.79 -7.01 12.64
CA GLU A 134 -9.82 -7.77 13.43
C GLU A 134 -10.44 -8.87 14.31
N GLU A 135 -11.75 -8.83 14.57
CA GLU A 135 -12.44 -9.96 15.19
C GLU A 135 -12.40 -11.23 14.33
N GLU A 136 -12.41 -11.09 13.00
CA GLU A 136 -12.31 -12.21 12.06
C GLU A 136 -10.87 -12.69 11.89
N VAL A 137 -9.89 -11.77 11.99
CA VAL A 137 -8.46 -12.11 12.04
C VAL A 137 -8.19 -12.92 13.32
N ALA A 138 -8.62 -12.41 14.47
CA ALA A 138 -8.49 -13.09 15.76
C ALA A 138 -9.15 -14.48 15.75
N ARG A 139 -10.36 -14.58 15.20
CA ARG A 139 -11.08 -15.86 15.06
C ARG A 139 -10.32 -16.85 14.20
N ALA A 140 -9.88 -16.45 13.00
CA ALA A 140 -9.14 -17.33 12.11
C ALA A 140 -7.78 -17.76 12.69
N ALA A 141 -7.07 -16.84 13.36
CA ALA A 141 -5.80 -17.12 14.02
C ALA A 141 -5.94 -18.12 15.17
N ASP A 142 -6.97 -17.95 16.01
CA ASP A 142 -7.27 -18.87 17.11
C ASP A 142 -7.66 -20.27 16.61
N GLU A 143 -8.55 -20.34 15.60
CA GLU A 143 -8.94 -21.60 14.95
C GLU A 143 -7.74 -22.32 14.31
N ALA A 144 -6.83 -21.57 13.69
CA ALA A 144 -5.57 -22.10 13.15
C ALA A 144 -4.59 -22.54 14.26
N GLY A 145 -4.78 -22.06 15.49
CA GLY A 145 -3.95 -22.35 16.67
C GLY A 145 -2.72 -21.44 16.81
N MET A 146 -2.65 -20.34 16.06
CA MET A 146 -1.51 -19.42 16.10
C MET A 146 -1.63 -18.42 17.25
N ARG A 147 -0.49 -17.82 17.63
CA ARG A 147 -0.44 -16.66 18.51
C ARG A 147 -0.50 -15.39 17.67
N ALA A 148 -1.27 -14.39 18.09
CA ALA A 148 -1.38 -13.15 17.33
C ALA A 148 -1.56 -11.92 18.22
N ILE A 149 -0.99 -10.79 17.79
CA ILE A 149 -1.43 -9.46 18.20
C ILE A 149 -2.26 -8.91 17.06
N CYS A 150 -3.56 -8.72 17.28
CA CYS A 150 -4.52 -8.29 16.27
C CYS A 150 -4.84 -6.81 16.51
N SER A 151 -4.60 -5.93 15.54
CA SER A 151 -4.58 -4.48 15.79
C SER A 151 -5.59 -3.73 14.92
N GLN A 152 -6.74 -3.37 15.49
CA GLN A 152 -7.83 -2.74 14.74
C GLN A 152 -7.40 -1.40 14.17
N THR A 153 -7.35 -1.32 12.85
CA THR A 153 -6.91 -0.11 12.14
C THR A 153 -7.92 1.02 12.30
N VAL A 154 -7.42 2.22 12.59
CA VAL A 154 -8.19 3.48 12.65
C VAL A 154 -7.46 4.57 11.88
N MET A 155 -8.19 5.38 11.12
CA MET A 155 -7.66 6.54 10.38
C MET A 155 -8.76 7.60 10.17
N ARG A 156 -8.39 8.81 9.71
CA ARG A 156 -9.39 9.89 9.51
C ARG A 156 -10.39 9.62 8.39
N LEU A 157 -10.01 8.80 7.41
CA LEU A 157 -10.82 8.47 6.24
C LEU A 157 -11.72 7.26 6.56
N PRO A 158 -12.88 7.12 5.89
CA PRO A 158 -13.70 5.91 6.02
C PRO A 158 -12.91 4.65 5.69
N THR A 159 -13.10 3.60 6.50
CA THR A 159 -12.49 2.28 6.32
C THR A 159 -13.57 1.27 5.90
N PRO A 160 -13.20 0.06 5.41
CA PRO A 160 -14.17 -0.96 5.04
C PRO A 160 -15.15 -1.36 6.17
N ASP A 161 -14.78 -1.16 7.43
CA ASP A 161 -15.54 -1.58 8.62
C ASP A 161 -16.03 -0.43 9.52
N ALA A 162 -15.75 0.82 9.15
CA ALA A 162 -16.20 2.01 9.87
C ALA A 162 -16.37 3.21 8.92
N ALA A 163 -17.51 3.91 9.02
CA ALA A 163 -17.79 5.08 8.19
C ALA A 163 -17.07 6.36 8.66
N SER A 164 -16.56 6.36 9.89
CA SER A 164 -15.86 7.49 10.52
C SER A 164 -14.82 6.99 11.52
N TYR A 165 -13.85 7.84 11.88
CA TYR A 165 -12.83 7.48 12.87
C TYR A 165 -13.43 7.25 14.27
N ASP A 166 -14.50 7.95 14.66
CA ASP A 166 -15.21 7.73 15.93
C ASP A 166 -15.79 6.31 16.01
N GLU A 167 -16.40 5.86 14.91
CA GLU A 167 -16.90 4.48 14.79
C GLU A 167 -15.75 3.46 14.79
N GLY A 168 -14.61 3.78 14.16
CA GLY A 168 -13.40 2.97 14.19
C GLY A 168 -12.82 2.80 15.60
N LEU A 169 -12.71 3.90 16.37
CA LEU A 169 -12.26 3.87 17.77
C LEU A 169 -13.20 3.04 18.65
N GLU A 170 -14.51 3.22 18.47
CA GLU A 170 -15.53 2.45 19.18
C GLU A 170 -15.48 0.96 18.83
N ARG A 171 -15.28 0.63 17.54
CA ARG A 171 -15.08 -0.75 17.08
C ARG A 171 -13.85 -1.37 17.70
N ALA A 172 -12.71 -0.66 17.71
CA ALA A 172 -11.48 -1.12 18.35
C ALA A 172 -11.69 -1.39 19.86
N ARG A 173 -12.42 -0.52 20.56
CA ARG A 173 -12.76 -0.74 21.98
C ARG A 173 -13.55 -2.03 22.17
N ARG A 174 -14.63 -2.24 21.41
CA ARG A 174 -15.43 -3.48 21.51
C ARG A 174 -14.63 -4.72 21.18
N PHE A 175 -13.76 -4.64 20.18
CA PHE A 175 -12.87 -5.74 19.81
C PHE A 175 -11.92 -6.09 20.97
N ILE A 176 -11.26 -5.08 21.55
CA ILE A 176 -10.39 -5.25 22.72
C ILE A 176 -11.19 -5.86 23.88
N GLU A 177 -12.35 -5.31 24.23
CA GLU A 177 -13.20 -5.83 25.31
C GLU A 177 -13.59 -7.30 25.11
N SER A 178 -13.87 -7.71 23.87
CA SER A 178 -14.36 -9.05 23.56
C SER A 178 -13.27 -10.12 23.61
N TRP A 179 -12.03 -9.75 23.26
CA TRP A 179 -10.90 -10.68 23.16
C TRP A 179 -9.87 -10.52 24.28
N HIS A 180 -10.04 -9.53 25.17
CA HIS A 180 -9.08 -9.27 26.24
C HIS A 180 -8.95 -10.49 27.17
N GLY A 181 -7.71 -10.87 27.49
CA GLY A 181 -7.42 -12.03 28.33
C GLY A 181 -7.44 -13.39 27.61
N HIS A 182 -7.61 -13.41 26.29
CA HIS A 182 -7.47 -14.64 25.51
C HIS A 182 -6.03 -15.20 25.58
N GLU A 183 -5.86 -16.52 25.58
CA GLU A 183 -4.57 -17.18 25.85
C GLU A 183 -3.50 -16.91 24.76
N ARG A 184 -3.94 -16.79 23.50
CA ARG A 184 -3.06 -16.63 22.32
C ARG A 184 -3.25 -15.32 21.56
N ILE A 185 -4.35 -14.61 21.79
CA ILE A 185 -4.73 -13.44 21.01
C ILE A 185 -4.63 -12.22 21.91
N THR A 186 -3.81 -11.25 21.49
CA THR A 186 -3.75 -9.93 22.13
C THR A 186 -4.49 -8.95 21.25
N PRO A 187 -5.74 -8.55 21.58
CA PRO A 187 -6.44 -7.55 20.81
C PRO A 187 -5.89 -6.15 21.12
N THR A 188 -5.72 -5.33 20.10
CA THR A 188 -5.28 -3.95 20.27
C THR A 188 -5.82 -3.04 19.15
N ILE A 189 -5.33 -1.80 19.11
CA ILE A 189 -5.68 -0.74 18.17
C ILE A 189 -4.43 -0.27 17.41
N ALA A 190 -4.64 0.09 16.14
CA ALA A 190 -3.60 0.62 15.28
C ALA A 190 -4.02 1.91 14.56
N PRO A 191 -3.65 3.10 15.08
CA PRO A 191 -3.63 4.30 14.25
C PRO A 191 -2.74 4.06 13.02
N HIS A 192 -3.29 4.23 11.81
CA HIS A 192 -2.63 3.75 10.59
C HIS A 192 -1.19 4.27 10.42
N ALA A 193 -1.05 5.59 10.29
CA ALA A 193 0.23 6.26 10.14
C ALA A 193 0.05 7.76 10.46
N PRO A 194 1.13 8.49 10.73
CA PRO A 194 1.04 9.92 10.99
C PRO A 194 0.30 10.69 9.91
N TYR A 195 0.52 10.41 8.62
CA TYR A 195 -0.10 11.18 7.53
C TYR A 195 -1.59 10.87 7.29
N THR A 196 -2.16 9.84 7.93
CA THR A 196 -3.59 9.50 7.84
C THR A 196 -4.38 9.71 9.14
N CYS A 197 -3.69 10.00 10.24
CA CYS A 197 -4.28 10.17 11.57
C CYS A 197 -4.10 11.60 12.11
N THR A 198 -5.04 12.02 12.95
CA THR A 198 -4.97 13.28 13.69
C THR A 198 -4.37 13.05 15.09
N ASP A 199 -4.05 14.15 15.78
CA ASP A 199 -3.56 14.09 17.17
C ASP A 199 -4.56 13.37 18.08
N GLU A 200 -5.86 13.63 17.90
CA GLU A 200 -6.94 13.03 18.69
C GLU A 200 -7.01 11.51 18.50
N ILE A 201 -6.85 11.00 17.28
CA ILE A 201 -6.85 9.55 17.00
C ILE A 201 -5.73 8.86 17.78
N TYR A 202 -4.51 9.41 17.78
CA TYR A 202 -3.39 8.85 18.52
C TYR A 202 -3.61 8.91 20.04
N GLN A 203 -4.13 10.03 20.55
CA GLN A 203 -4.38 10.23 21.98
C GLN A 203 -5.44 9.26 22.50
N GLU A 204 -6.55 9.10 21.79
CA GLU A 204 -7.63 8.17 22.14
C GLU A 204 -7.17 6.70 22.03
N ALA A 205 -6.41 6.36 21.00
CA ALA A 205 -5.81 5.03 20.88
C ALA A 205 -4.84 4.73 22.04
N ALA A 206 -3.96 5.67 22.39
CA ALA A 206 -3.06 5.52 23.52
C ALA A 206 -3.81 5.43 24.86
N ALA A 207 -4.92 6.16 25.03
CA ALA A 207 -5.78 6.05 26.20
C ALA A 207 -6.41 4.65 26.32
N LEU A 208 -6.89 4.09 25.21
CA LEU A 208 -7.45 2.75 25.13
C LEU A 208 -6.39 1.67 25.44
N CYS A 209 -5.20 1.77 24.83
CA CYS A 209 -4.06 0.91 25.14
C CYS A 209 -3.69 0.95 26.62
N ARG A 210 -3.68 2.14 27.24
CA ARG A 210 -3.39 2.31 28.67
C ARG A 210 -4.45 1.68 29.57
N GLN A 211 -5.72 1.81 29.20
CA GLN A 211 -6.84 1.23 29.94
C GLN A 211 -6.78 -0.29 29.99
N TYR A 212 -6.43 -0.92 28.86
CA TYR A 212 -6.43 -2.39 28.73
C TYR A 212 -5.04 -3.03 28.87
N GLY A 213 -3.97 -2.23 28.99
CA GLY A 213 -2.60 -2.75 29.11
C GLY A 213 -2.10 -3.48 27.85
N VAL A 214 -2.52 -3.03 26.66
CA VAL A 214 -2.17 -3.62 25.35
C VAL A 214 -1.29 -2.66 24.54
N PRO A 215 -0.44 -3.15 23.61
CA PRO A 215 0.48 -2.29 22.87
C PRO A 215 -0.20 -1.55 21.72
N LEU A 216 0.18 -0.32 21.43
CA LEU A 216 -0.25 0.40 20.22
C LEU A 216 0.57 -0.04 19.00
N ASN A 217 -0.06 -0.16 17.83
CA ASN A 217 0.64 -0.47 16.57
C ASN A 217 0.49 0.68 15.55
N THR A 218 1.52 1.02 14.78
CA THR A 218 1.47 2.09 13.77
C THR A 218 2.62 1.97 12.77
N HIS A 219 2.42 2.42 11.53
CA HIS A 219 3.53 2.63 10.58
C HIS A 219 4.25 3.95 10.89
N LEU A 220 5.58 3.99 10.81
CA LEU A 220 6.36 5.21 11.04
C LEU A 220 7.58 5.30 10.12
N SER A 221 7.80 6.48 9.53
CA SER A 221 9.01 6.81 8.76
C SER A 221 9.36 5.74 7.71
N GLU A 222 8.36 5.25 7.00
CA GLU A 222 8.50 4.23 5.97
C GLU A 222 9.21 4.80 4.74
N THR A 223 8.85 6.02 4.33
CA THR A 223 9.41 6.65 3.13
C THR A 223 10.10 7.98 3.41
N ALA A 224 11.11 8.33 2.61
CA ALA A 224 11.78 9.64 2.70
C ALA A 224 10.80 10.80 2.46
N ARG A 225 9.78 10.56 1.62
CA ARG A 225 8.71 11.50 1.32
C ARG A 225 7.89 11.80 2.57
N GLU A 226 7.44 10.77 3.29
CA GLU A 226 6.70 10.92 4.56
C GLU A 226 7.49 11.79 5.56
N VAL A 227 8.79 11.52 5.72
CA VAL A 227 9.64 12.30 6.63
C VAL A 227 9.74 13.76 6.19
N THR A 228 9.90 14.00 4.89
CA THR A 228 9.99 15.36 4.34
C THR A 228 8.68 16.13 4.53
N GLU A 229 7.54 15.52 4.19
CA GLU A 229 6.21 16.12 4.34
C GLU A 229 5.90 16.39 5.82
N SER A 230 6.16 15.44 6.72
CA SER A 230 5.97 15.63 8.17
C SER A 230 6.81 16.78 8.73
N ARG A 231 8.06 16.95 8.27
CA ARG A 231 8.89 18.08 8.72
C ARG A 231 8.32 19.43 8.28
N VAL A 232 7.73 19.50 7.09
CA VAL A 232 7.10 20.72 6.57
C VAL A 232 5.79 21.02 7.31
N GLU A 233 4.94 20.01 7.50
CA GLU A 233 3.59 20.19 8.04
C GLU A 233 3.56 20.27 9.58
N ARG A 234 4.48 19.57 10.25
CA ARG A 234 4.42 19.32 11.70
C ARG A 234 5.68 19.70 12.47
N GLU A 235 6.69 20.20 11.75
CA GLU A 235 8.01 20.59 12.29
C GLU A 235 8.70 19.44 13.05
N ALA A 236 8.40 18.19 12.68
CA ALA A 236 8.91 16.99 13.35
C ALA A 236 9.03 15.82 12.36
N THR A 237 9.90 14.85 12.67
CA THR A 237 9.84 13.53 12.02
C THR A 237 8.54 12.83 12.40
N PRO A 238 8.07 11.85 11.59
CA PRO A 238 6.90 11.04 11.94
C PRO A 238 7.03 10.39 13.33
N ILE A 239 8.23 9.90 13.68
CA ILE A 239 8.54 9.30 14.98
C ILE A 239 8.48 10.33 16.12
N ALA A 240 9.10 11.50 15.97
CA ALA A 240 9.04 12.55 16.98
C ALA A 240 7.61 13.10 17.15
N TYR A 241 6.84 13.17 16.07
CA TYR A 241 5.42 13.51 16.10
C TYR A 241 4.62 12.47 16.88
N ALA A 242 4.76 11.17 16.59
CA ALA A 242 4.08 10.09 17.30
C ALA A 242 4.34 10.14 18.81
N ASN A 243 5.59 10.40 19.21
CA ASN A 243 5.93 10.68 20.62
C ASN A 243 5.20 11.91 21.17
N ARG A 244 5.17 13.02 20.43
CA ARG A 244 4.53 14.29 20.86
C ARG A 244 3.03 14.13 21.13
N VAL A 245 2.35 13.29 20.35
CA VAL A 245 0.90 13.02 20.51
C VAL A 245 0.60 11.88 21.49
N GLY A 246 1.60 11.34 22.17
CA GLY A 246 1.44 10.37 23.26
C GLY A 246 1.41 8.89 22.84
N ALA A 247 1.67 8.57 21.57
CA ALA A 247 1.68 7.17 21.10
C ALA A 247 2.72 6.32 21.86
N PHE A 248 3.82 6.93 22.30
CA PHE A 248 4.91 6.27 23.05
C PHE A 248 4.79 6.40 24.58
N ASP A 249 3.63 6.86 25.08
CA ASP A 249 3.33 6.83 26.52
C ASP A 249 2.72 5.47 26.96
N VAL A 250 2.62 4.53 26.03
CA VAL A 250 2.24 3.12 26.17
C VAL A 250 3.24 2.26 25.39
N PRO A 251 3.33 0.94 25.62
CA PRO A 251 4.09 0.06 24.74
C PRO A 251 3.63 0.24 23.29
N CYS A 252 4.58 0.45 22.38
CA CYS A 252 4.29 0.71 20.98
C CYS A 252 5.10 -0.25 20.10
N ILE A 253 4.51 -0.69 19.00
CA ILE A 253 5.12 -1.43 17.90
C ILE A 253 5.07 -0.51 16.68
N ALA A 254 6.23 -0.22 16.10
CA ALA A 254 6.42 0.71 15.00
C ALA A 254 6.94 -0.05 13.77
N ALA A 255 6.11 -0.16 12.74
CA ALA A 255 6.48 -0.81 11.49
C ALA A 255 7.43 0.07 10.65
N HIS A 256 8.24 -0.59 9.82
CA HIS A 256 9.21 -0.02 8.88
C HIS A 256 10.39 0.73 9.51
N CYS A 257 10.16 1.96 9.98
CA CYS A 257 11.19 2.87 10.51
C CYS A 257 12.42 3.03 9.60
N VAL A 258 12.24 2.95 8.29
CA VAL A 258 13.33 2.95 7.30
C VAL A 258 14.16 4.24 7.36
N HIS A 259 13.49 5.38 7.52
CA HIS A 259 14.10 6.71 7.53
C HIS A 259 14.20 7.30 8.94
N ALA A 260 14.38 6.45 9.96
CA ALA A 260 14.64 6.89 11.32
C ALA A 260 16.01 7.60 11.41
N THR A 261 16.02 8.79 12.02
CA THR A 261 17.26 9.51 12.33
C THR A 261 17.92 9.00 13.61
N GLU A 262 19.16 9.40 13.90
CA GLU A 262 19.84 9.05 15.15
C GLU A 262 19.05 9.51 16.39
N ASP A 263 18.47 10.71 16.35
CA ASP A 263 17.61 11.24 17.41
C ASP A 263 16.33 10.40 17.57
N ASP A 264 15.74 9.95 16.45
CA ASP A 264 14.56 9.07 16.49
C ASP A 264 14.90 7.72 17.14
N ILE A 265 16.07 7.15 16.84
CA ILE A 265 16.54 5.89 17.42
C ILE A 265 16.71 6.04 18.95
N VAL A 266 17.36 7.11 19.38
CA VAL A 266 17.54 7.42 20.82
C VAL A 266 16.18 7.59 21.49
N LEU A 267 15.26 8.32 20.85
CA LEU A 267 13.91 8.55 21.36
C LEU A 267 13.14 7.25 21.52
N MET A 268 13.05 6.43 20.47
CA MET A 268 12.36 5.14 20.48
C MET A 268 12.94 4.20 21.54
N ARG A 269 14.28 4.13 21.67
CA ARG A 269 14.94 3.35 22.73
C ARG A 269 14.54 3.84 24.12
N SER A 270 14.57 5.15 24.36
CA SER A 270 14.24 5.74 25.67
C SER A 270 12.79 5.48 26.09
N ARG A 271 11.90 5.33 25.10
CA ARG A 271 10.48 5.03 25.28
C ARG A 271 10.15 3.53 25.24
N GLY A 272 11.14 2.68 24.97
CA GLY A 272 10.93 1.25 24.85
C GLY A 272 10.06 0.85 23.65
N VAL A 273 10.05 1.64 22.57
CA VAL A 273 9.31 1.31 21.34
C VAL A 273 9.94 0.09 20.66
N GLY A 274 9.09 -0.83 20.22
CA GLY A 274 9.47 -1.94 19.35
C GLY A 274 9.49 -1.51 17.90
N VAL A 275 10.57 -1.78 17.17
CA VAL A 275 10.73 -1.41 15.76
C VAL A 275 10.76 -2.66 14.90
N VAL A 276 9.94 -2.70 13.86
CA VAL A 276 9.75 -3.88 13.01
C VAL A 276 9.90 -3.50 11.53
N PRO A 277 11.13 -3.51 10.98
CA PRO A 277 11.32 -3.30 9.56
C PRO A 277 10.88 -4.52 8.75
N CYS A 278 10.40 -4.26 7.52
CA CYS A 278 9.93 -5.28 6.58
C CYS A 278 10.80 -5.28 5.31
N PRO A 279 11.96 -5.97 5.31
CA PRO A 279 12.94 -5.91 4.20
C PRO A 279 12.34 -6.08 2.79
N SER A 280 11.56 -7.14 2.54
CA SER A 280 11.04 -7.39 1.17
C SER A 280 10.09 -6.29 0.72
N SER A 281 9.16 -5.87 1.59
CA SER A 281 8.24 -4.76 1.29
C SER A 281 8.96 -3.44 1.05
N ASN A 282 9.89 -3.10 1.95
CA ASN A 282 10.67 -1.88 1.81
C ASN A 282 11.46 -1.81 0.49
N LEU A 283 11.93 -2.96 0.00
CA LEU A 283 12.60 -3.06 -1.31
C LEU A 283 11.61 -3.00 -2.47
N LYS A 284 10.51 -3.77 -2.41
CA LYS A 284 9.51 -3.86 -3.48
C LYS A 284 8.82 -2.53 -3.73
N LEU A 285 8.54 -1.76 -2.67
CA LEU A 285 7.94 -0.41 -2.75
C LEU A 285 8.98 0.70 -2.95
N ALA A 286 10.28 0.36 -3.02
CA ALA A 286 11.38 1.30 -3.07
C ALA A 286 11.39 2.32 -1.91
N SER A 287 10.86 1.91 -0.74
CA SER A 287 10.86 2.70 0.49
C SER A 287 12.28 2.89 1.02
N GLY A 288 13.15 1.88 0.91
CA GLY A 288 14.57 1.96 1.26
C GLY A 288 15.08 0.75 2.04
N ILE A 289 16.21 0.91 2.75
CA ILE A 289 16.80 -0.13 3.60
C ILE A 289 16.90 0.42 5.02
N ALA A 290 16.23 -0.25 5.97
CA ALA A 290 16.26 0.17 7.37
C ALA A 290 17.67 0.02 7.98
N PRO A 291 18.07 0.89 8.93
CA PRO A 291 19.41 0.88 9.53
C PRO A 291 19.54 -0.20 10.62
N PHE A 292 19.36 -1.48 10.26
CA PHE A 292 19.37 -2.63 11.18
C PHE A 292 20.54 -2.63 12.16
N GLN A 293 21.76 -2.36 11.67
CA GLN A 293 22.95 -2.32 12.52
C GLN A 293 22.84 -1.26 13.63
N GLN A 294 22.30 -0.09 13.32
CA GLN A 294 22.13 0.99 14.29
C GLN A 294 21.04 0.64 15.32
N PHE A 295 19.95 0.01 14.89
CA PHE A 295 18.92 -0.48 15.80
C PHE A 295 19.48 -1.50 16.80
N ILE A 296 20.27 -2.47 16.31
CA ILE A 296 20.89 -3.49 17.16
C ILE A 296 21.92 -2.86 18.11
N GLN A 297 22.86 -2.06 17.60
CA GLN A 297 23.95 -1.46 18.39
C GLN A 297 23.44 -0.47 19.44
N SER A 298 22.36 0.24 19.15
CA SER A 298 21.73 1.15 20.12
C SER A 298 21.01 0.40 21.24
N GLY A 299 20.78 -0.91 21.12
CA GLY A 299 19.99 -1.68 22.07
C GLY A 299 18.49 -1.38 22.00
N LEU A 300 18.03 -0.90 20.84
CA LEU A 300 16.62 -0.71 20.56
C LEU A 300 15.93 -2.08 20.42
N ARG A 301 14.66 -2.16 20.82
CA ARG A 301 13.86 -3.38 20.68
C ARG A 301 13.51 -3.54 19.19
N THR A 302 14.26 -4.35 18.44
CA THR A 302 14.05 -4.50 16.99
C THR A 302 13.72 -5.94 16.61
N GLY A 303 12.76 -6.10 15.69
CA GLY A 303 12.32 -7.37 15.12
C GLY A 303 12.32 -7.34 13.59
N LEU A 304 11.53 -8.22 12.97
CA LEU A 304 11.27 -8.27 11.53
C LEU A 304 9.79 -8.53 11.27
N GLY A 305 9.30 -8.03 10.14
CA GLY A 305 7.95 -8.32 9.65
C GLY A 305 7.98 -8.58 8.15
N THR A 306 6.89 -9.13 7.63
CA THR A 306 6.73 -9.38 6.19
C THR A 306 5.95 -8.27 5.50
N ASP A 307 5.18 -7.47 6.25
CA ASP A 307 4.09 -6.65 5.70
C ASP A 307 3.02 -7.56 5.01
N GLY A 308 2.12 -6.99 4.21
CA GLY A 308 1.08 -7.70 3.46
C GLY A 308 1.61 -8.41 2.20
N PRO A 309 1.05 -9.57 1.79
CA PRO A 309 1.43 -10.27 0.56
C PRO A 309 1.15 -9.52 -0.76
N ALA A 310 0.64 -8.29 -0.72
CA ALA A 310 0.48 -7.46 -1.90
C ALA A 310 1.71 -6.55 -2.15
N SER A 311 2.59 -6.40 -1.16
CA SER A 311 3.84 -5.65 -1.19
C SER A 311 5.08 -6.51 -0.87
N ASN A 312 4.97 -7.84 -0.73
CA ASN A 312 6.09 -8.74 -0.41
C ASN A 312 6.57 -9.63 -1.59
N ASP A 313 5.93 -10.75 -1.98
CA ASP A 313 4.50 -11.10 -1.89
C ASP A 313 4.22 -12.47 -1.19
N ASP A 314 5.07 -12.88 -0.25
CA ASP A 314 4.84 -14.07 0.60
C ASP A 314 4.78 -13.73 2.11
N GLN A 315 4.69 -14.76 2.95
CA GLN A 315 4.77 -14.65 4.43
C GLN A 315 5.93 -15.50 4.99
N ASP A 316 7.06 -15.55 4.27
CA ASP A 316 8.24 -16.33 4.66
C ASP A 316 9.24 -15.52 5.51
N MET A 317 9.18 -15.72 6.83
CA MET A 317 10.13 -15.09 7.77
C MET A 317 11.58 -15.52 7.57
N LEU A 318 11.88 -16.70 6.98
CA LEU A 318 13.26 -17.08 6.69
C LEU A 318 13.86 -16.20 5.59
N ASN A 319 13.05 -15.77 4.62
CA ASN A 319 13.46 -14.81 3.60
C ASN A 319 13.72 -13.43 4.22
N GLU A 320 12.85 -12.95 5.12
CA GLU A 320 13.09 -11.68 5.83
C GLU A 320 14.38 -11.71 6.68
N VAL A 321 14.63 -12.83 7.36
CA VAL A 321 15.89 -13.04 8.11
C VAL A 321 17.11 -13.02 7.19
N HIS A 322 17.01 -13.66 6.02
CA HIS A 322 18.06 -13.66 5.02
C HIS A 322 18.40 -12.25 4.52
N LEU A 323 17.37 -11.47 4.17
CA LEU A 323 17.53 -10.09 3.71
C LEU A 323 18.07 -9.18 4.81
N ALA A 324 17.58 -9.30 6.05
CA ALA A 324 18.07 -8.54 7.18
C ALA A 324 19.56 -8.79 7.46
N ALA A 325 20.06 -9.98 7.17
CA ALA A 325 21.49 -10.29 7.26
C ALA A 325 22.29 -9.69 6.10
N LEU A 326 21.81 -9.78 4.86
CA LEU A 326 22.61 -9.41 3.68
C LEU A 326 22.57 -7.92 3.33
N LEU A 327 21.42 -7.26 3.46
CA LEU A 327 21.27 -5.86 3.03
C LEU A 327 22.22 -4.92 3.77
N PRO A 328 22.38 -4.98 5.11
CA PRO A 328 23.32 -4.11 5.82
C PRO A 328 24.77 -4.31 5.36
N LYS A 329 25.17 -5.53 5.02
CA LYS A 329 26.52 -5.85 4.50
C LYS A 329 26.73 -5.22 3.12
N GLY A 330 25.74 -5.34 2.24
CA GLY A 330 25.79 -4.76 0.89
C GLY A 330 25.85 -3.23 0.90
N VAL A 331 25.10 -2.59 1.79
CA VAL A 331 25.06 -1.12 1.92
C VAL A 331 26.33 -0.56 2.57
N SER A 332 26.83 -1.20 3.62
CA SER A 332 27.99 -0.71 4.38
C SER A 332 29.35 -1.09 3.75
N GLY A 333 29.38 -2.13 2.94
CA GLY A 333 30.64 -2.74 2.47
C GLY A 333 31.39 -3.53 3.56
N ASP A 334 30.80 -3.69 4.74
CA ASP A 334 31.37 -4.44 5.86
C ASP A 334 30.65 -5.81 5.99
N PRO A 335 31.34 -6.94 5.77
CA PRO A 335 30.72 -8.26 5.84
C PRO A 335 30.40 -8.71 7.28
N THR A 336 30.82 -7.96 8.30
CA THR A 336 30.66 -8.33 9.72
C THR A 336 29.39 -7.78 10.36
N VAL A 337 28.72 -6.83 9.70
CA VAL A 337 27.50 -6.22 10.24
C VAL A 337 26.32 -7.19 10.15
N VAL A 338 25.49 -7.19 11.20
CA VAL A 338 24.31 -8.06 11.35
C VAL A 338 24.67 -9.52 11.03
N SER A 339 25.39 -10.15 11.94
CA SER A 339 25.75 -11.57 11.85
C SER A 339 24.51 -12.46 11.69
N ALA A 340 24.70 -13.70 11.23
CA ALA A 340 23.60 -14.65 11.09
C ALA A 340 22.86 -14.87 12.42
N ARG A 341 23.59 -14.86 13.54
CA ARG A 341 23.01 -14.96 14.87
C ARG A 341 22.10 -13.77 15.19
N GLU A 342 22.59 -12.54 14.96
CA GLU A 342 21.81 -11.33 15.16
C GLU A 342 20.57 -11.31 14.26
N ALA A 343 20.69 -11.66 12.99
CA ALA A 343 19.57 -11.74 12.05
C ALA A 343 18.49 -12.73 12.50
N LEU A 344 18.88 -13.95 12.91
CA LEU A 344 17.93 -14.93 13.44
C LEU A 344 17.26 -14.45 14.73
N SER A 345 17.97 -13.69 15.58
CA SER A 345 17.39 -13.10 16.78
C SER A 345 16.25 -12.14 16.46
N LEU A 346 16.33 -11.40 15.35
CA LEU A 346 15.27 -10.45 14.94
C LEU A 346 13.93 -11.15 14.66
N ALA A 347 13.95 -12.41 14.23
CA ALA A 347 12.75 -13.22 14.03
C ALA A 347 12.41 -14.14 15.22
N THR A 348 13.17 -14.07 16.33
CA THR A 348 12.95 -14.90 17.53
C THR A 348 13.04 -14.05 18.81
N SER A 349 14.16 -14.05 19.54
CA SER A 349 14.26 -13.42 20.86
C SER A 349 14.21 -11.89 20.82
N SER A 350 14.84 -11.27 19.81
CA SER A 350 14.73 -9.83 19.57
C SER A 350 13.36 -9.46 19.02
N GLY A 351 12.79 -10.29 18.13
CA GLY A 351 11.41 -10.14 17.66
C GLY A 351 10.39 -10.15 18.81
N ALA A 352 10.51 -11.10 19.75
CA ALA A 352 9.65 -11.17 20.92
C ALA A 352 9.76 -9.91 21.79
N ARG A 353 10.97 -9.34 21.95
CA ARG A 353 11.17 -8.05 22.65
C ARG A 353 10.54 -6.87 21.90
N ALA A 354 10.61 -6.86 20.58
CA ALA A 354 10.00 -5.83 19.74
C ALA A 354 8.47 -5.82 19.88
N ILE A 355 7.86 -7.01 20.02
CA ILE A 355 6.40 -7.12 20.20
C ILE A 355 5.96 -7.23 21.67
N HIS A 356 6.88 -7.02 22.62
CA HIS A 356 6.64 -7.04 24.09
C HIS A 356 6.18 -8.39 24.67
N LEU A 357 6.50 -9.50 24.00
CA LEU A 357 6.18 -10.88 24.42
C LEU A 357 7.42 -11.69 24.82
N GLU A 358 8.56 -11.03 25.09
CA GLU A 358 9.82 -11.70 25.46
C GLU A 358 9.75 -12.52 26.75
N HIS A 359 8.75 -12.28 27.58
CA HIS A 359 8.52 -13.05 28.80
C HIS A 359 7.80 -14.39 28.52
N LEU A 360 7.15 -14.53 27.35
CA LEU A 360 6.41 -15.74 26.96
C LEU A 360 7.13 -16.57 25.90
N ILE A 361 7.73 -15.93 24.90
CA ILE A 361 8.22 -16.61 23.68
C ILE A 361 9.60 -16.08 23.23
N GLY A 362 10.05 -16.52 22.06
CA GLY A 362 11.26 -16.02 21.39
C GLY A 362 12.56 -16.71 21.78
N SER A 363 12.55 -17.54 22.83
CA SER A 363 13.69 -18.37 23.24
C SER A 363 13.22 -19.68 23.86
N LEU A 364 14.03 -20.72 23.77
CA LEU A 364 13.78 -22.03 24.37
C LEU A 364 14.33 -22.05 25.78
N GLU A 365 13.48 -21.72 26.75
CA GLU A 365 13.81 -21.65 28.17
C GLU A 365 12.68 -22.24 29.01
N ALA A 366 13.04 -22.86 30.14
CA ALA A 366 12.02 -23.38 31.06
C ALA A 366 11.12 -22.24 31.56
N GLY A 367 9.81 -22.46 31.54
CA GLY A 367 8.77 -21.48 31.91
C GLY A 367 8.25 -20.63 30.76
N LYS A 368 8.86 -20.69 29.56
CA LYS A 368 8.31 -20.08 28.34
C LYS A 368 7.33 -21.01 27.63
N ARG A 369 6.50 -20.43 26.76
CA ARG A 369 5.55 -21.16 25.92
C ARG A 369 6.27 -22.00 24.89
N ALA A 370 5.71 -23.17 24.62
CA ALA A 370 6.23 -24.12 23.65
C ALA A 370 5.83 -23.73 22.21
N ASP A 371 6.28 -22.54 21.80
CA ASP A 371 6.20 -22.03 20.44
C ASP A 371 7.54 -22.36 19.75
N ILE A 372 7.55 -23.42 18.94
CA ILE A 372 8.76 -24.11 18.48
C ILE A 372 8.66 -24.43 17.00
N THR A 373 9.74 -24.20 16.27
CA THR A 373 9.90 -24.59 14.87
C THR A 373 11.04 -25.59 14.73
N ILE A 374 10.79 -26.68 14.00
CA ILE A 374 11.79 -27.72 13.72
C ILE A 374 12.13 -27.68 12.23
N ILE A 375 13.40 -27.42 11.91
CA ILE A 375 13.90 -27.26 10.54
C ILE A 375 14.80 -28.44 10.19
N ALA A 376 14.50 -29.13 9.09
CA ALA A 376 15.30 -30.22 8.58
C ALA A 376 16.63 -29.71 7.98
N LEU A 377 17.74 -30.34 8.34
CA LEU A 377 19.10 -29.97 7.92
C LEU A 377 19.75 -31.04 7.02
N ASP A 378 18.95 -31.94 6.45
CA ASP A 378 19.38 -33.07 5.61
C ASP A 378 19.05 -32.85 4.12
N GLN A 379 18.76 -31.61 3.75
CA GLN A 379 18.46 -31.21 2.38
C GLN A 379 19.74 -30.99 1.57
N LEU A 380 19.64 -31.10 0.24
CA LEU A 380 20.77 -30.97 -0.68
C LEU A 380 21.48 -29.61 -0.53
N HIS A 381 20.72 -28.52 -0.43
CA HIS A 381 21.26 -27.15 -0.27
C HIS A 381 21.75 -26.84 1.15
N SER A 382 21.46 -27.71 2.12
CA SER A 382 21.90 -27.59 3.52
C SER A 382 23.14 -28.45 3.84
N SER A 383 23.74 -29.10 2.83
CA SER A 383 24.87 -30.02 2.98
C SER A 383 26.17 -29.49 2.33
N PRO A 384 27.37 -29.75 2.89
CA PRO A 384 27.66 -30.46 4.14
C PRO A 384 27.47 -29.57 5.38
N ARG A 385 27.54 -30.19 6.58
CA ARG A 385 27.51 -29.47 7.86
C ARG A 385 28.88 -29.48 8.52
N TYR A 386 29.38 -28.30 8.86
CA TYR A 386 30.64 -28.14 9.55
C TYR A 386 30.42 -27.94 11.05
N GLN A 387 31.25 -28.57 11.89
CA GLN A 387 31.26 -28.38 13.35
C GLN A 387 32.45 -27.51 13.82
N TYR A 388 33.26 -27.00 12.89
CA TYR A 388 34.47 -26.24 13.21
C TYR A 388 34.14 -24.91 13.91
N ALA A 389 33.20 -24.15 13.35
CA ALA A 389 32.76 -22.89 13.93
C ALA A 389 31.50 -23.12 14.77
N PRO A 390 31.43 -22.60 16.02
CA PRO A 390 30.25 -22.71 16.86
C PRO A 390 29.00 -22.06 16.21
N ASP A 391 29.21 -21.08 15.33
CA ASP A 391 28.14 -20.38 14.60
C ASP A 391 27.69 -21.05 13.30
N GLY A 392 28.24 -22.22 12.96
CA GLY A 392 27.93 -22.91 11.71
C GLY A 392 26.43 -23.13 11.50
N ILE A 393 25.68 -23.43 12.57
CA ILE A 393 24.24 -23.63 12.52
C ILE A 393 23.47 -22.36 12.13
N TYR A 394 23.87 -21.19 12.64
CA TYR A 394 23.23 -19.92 12.30
C TYR A 394 23.43 -19.59 10.82
N SER A 395 24.63 -19.85 10.29
CA SER A 395 24.89 -19.69 8.86
C SER A 395 23.97 -20.56 8.01
N HIS A 396 23.72 -21.80 8.41
CA HIS A 396 22.77 -22.67 7.71
C HIS A 396 21.34 -22.11 7.76
N LEU A 397 20.88 -21.74 8.95
CA LEU A 397 19.51 -21.25 9.17
C LEU A 397 19.23 -19.92 8.45
N VAL A 398 20.22 -19.04 8.32
CA VAL A 398 20.03 -17.70 7.73
C VAL A 398 20.37 -17.63 6.25
N TYR A 399 21.42 -18.33 5.80
CA TYR A 399 21.91 -18.18 4.43
C TYR A 399 21.49 -19.30 3.48
N SER A 400 20.96 -20.42 4.00
CA SER A 400 20.61 -21.57 3.16
C SER A 400 19.24 -22.17 3.41
N ALA A 401 18.69 -22.08 4.63
CA ALA A 401 17.39 -22.66 4.95
C ALA A 401 16.27 -21.98 4.15
N ARG A 402 15.21 -22.76 3.89
CA ARG A 402 14.03 -22.36 3.11
C ARG A 402 12.77 -22.74 3.86
N ALA A 403 11.64 -22.08 3.57
CA ALA A 403 10.35 -22.44 4.17
C ALA A 403 10.03 -23.95 4.10
N ASN A 404 10.29 -24.60 2.96
CA ASN A 404 10.03 -26.04 2.79
C ASN A 404 10.92 -26.97 3.64
N ASP A 405 11.97 -26.43 4.26
CA ASP A 405 12.81 -27.18 5.19
C ASP A 405 12.15 -27.31 6.57
N VAL A 406 11.16 -26.46 6.89
CA VAL A 406 10.37 -26.56 8.12
C VAL A 406 9.61 -27.88 8.12
N ARG A 407 9.92 -28.74 9.09
CA ARG A 407 9.34 -30.08 9.23
C ARG A 407 8.12 -30.05 10.14
N ASP A 408 8.25 -29.41 11.30
CA ASP A 408 7.21 -29.37 12.32
C ASP A 408 7.12 -28.00 12.99
N VAL A 409 5.93 -27.66 13.47
CA VAL A 409 5.64 -26.41 14.20
C VAL A 409 4.70 -26.70 15.36
N LEU A 410 5.05 -26.18 16.54
CA LEU A 410 4.20 -26.16 17.72
C LEU A 410 3.90 -24.72 18.15
N VAL A 411 2.68 -24.49 18.65
CA VAL A 411 2.28 -23.26 19.37
C VAL A 411 1.57 -23.69 20.64
N ASP A 412 1.94 -23.13 21.79
CA ASP A 412 1.48 -23.59 23.11
C ASP A 412 1.56 -25.13 23.26
N GLY A 413 2.62 -25.75 22.73
CA GLY A 413 2.83 -27.20 22.83
C GLY A 413 1.90 -28.06 21.97
N ARG A 414 1.04 -27.45 21.16
CA ARG A 414 0.16 -28.14 20.20
C ARG A 414 0.77 -28.16 18.81
N TRP A 415 0.78 -29.33 18.17
CA TRP A 415 1.18 -29.47 16.78
C TRP A 415 0.24 -28.72 15.83
N LEU A 416 0.79 -27.78 15.05
CA LEU A 416 0.09 -27.12 13.93
C LEU A 416 0.58 -27.66 12.57
N LEU A 417 1.86 -28.03 12.50
CA LEU A 417 2.50 -28.70 11.39
C LEU A 417 3.22 -29.95 11.90
N ARG A 418 3.03 -31.09 11.24
CA ARG A 418 3.76 -32.33 11.54
C ARG A 418 4.20 -33.01 10.26
N ASP A 419 5.50 -33.28 10.13
CA ASP A 419 6.12 -33.79 8.90
C ASP A 419 5.60 -33.08 7.64
N ARG A 420 5.65 -31.75 7.67
CA ARG A 420 5.18 -30.83 6.61
C ARG A 420 3.69 -30.88 6.28
N THR A 421 2.90 -31.58 7.09
CA THR A 421 1.43 -31.65 6.95
C THR A 421 0.76 -30.72 7.95
N LEU A 422 -0.10 -29.81 7.45
CA LEU A 422 -0.92 -28.93 8.28
C LEU A 422 -1.99 -29.75 9.01
N LEU A 423 -2.16 -29.48 10.31
CA LEU A 423 -3.07 -30.25 11.17
C LEU A 423 -4.34 -29.49 11.57
N THR A 424 -4.34 -28.16 11.46
CA THR A 424 -5.44 -27.30 11.95
C THR A 424 -6.26 -26.66 10.84
N LEU A 425 -5.72 -26.59 9.61
CA LEU A 425 -6.38 -25.99 8.46
C LEU A 425 -6.40 -26.97 7.28
N ASP A 426 -7.53 -27.06 6.60
CA ASP A 426 -7.62 -27.75 5.31
C ASP A 426 -7.04 -26.83 4.22
N GLN A 427 -5.79 -27.09 3.85
CA GLN A 427 -5.06 -26.31 2.88
C GLN A 427 -5.80 -26.21 1.54
N GLN A 428 -6.40 -27.30 1.06
CA GLN A 428 -7.06 -27.33 -0.24
C GLN A 428 -8.34 -26.50 -0.21
N ALA A 429 -9.15 -26.66 0.84
CA ALA A 429 -10.39 -25.89 1.00
C ALA A 429 -10.14 -24.38 1.20
N VAL A 430 -9.01 -24.00 1.84
CA VAL A 430 -8.61 -22.59 1.96
C VAL A 430 -8.21 -22.02 0.60
N ILE A 431 -7.40 -22.74 -0.18
CA ILE A 431 -6.99 -22.31 -1.54
C ILE A 431 -8.21 -22.14 -2.45
N GLU A 432 -9.16 -23.08 -2.42
CA GLU A 432 -10.37 -23.02 -3.25
C GLU A 432 -11.24 -21.80 -2.92
N ARG A 433 -11.44 -21.50 -1.63
CA ARG A 433 -12.17 -20.29 -1.20
C ARG A 433 -11.45 -19.00 -1.60
N ALA A 434 -10.13 -18.96 -1.42
CA ALA A 434 -9.31 -17.83 -1.84
C ALA A 434 -9.41 -17.59 -3.35
N GLN A 435 -9.33 -18.66 -4.15
CA GLN A 435 -9.44 -18.58 -5.61
C GLN A 435 -10.81 -18.06 -6.06
N ALA A 436 -11.90 -18.51 -5.42
CA ALA A 436 -13.24 -18.00 -5.71
C ALA A 436 -13.39 -16.49 -5.42
N MET A 437 -12.70 -15.96 -4.41
CA MET A 437 -12.65 -14.52 -4.14
C MET A 437 -11.81 -13.78 -5.17
N ALA A 438 -10.64 -14.31 -5.52
CA ALA A 438 -9.76 -13.74 -6.55
C ALA A 438 -10.46 -13.64 -7.92
N GLU A 439 -11.28 -14.63 -8.30
CA GLU A 439 -12.08 -14.58 -9.53
C GLU A 439 -13.05 -13.40 -9.55
N ARG A 440 -13.69 -13.08 -8.42
CA ARG A 440 -14.60 -11.93 -8.30
C ARG A 440 -13.84 -10.60 -8.43
N VAL A 441 -12.66 -10.50 -7.81
CA VAL A 441 -11.78 -9.32 -7.92
C VAL A 441 -11.31 -9.15 -9.37
N ASN A 442 -10.92 -10.26 -10.03
CA ASN A 442 -10.51 -10.26 -11.44
C ASN A 442 -11.62 -9.77 -12.36
N THR A 443 -12.86 -10.24 -12.18
CA THR A 443 -14.00 -9.75 -12.99
C THR A 443 -14.19 -8.24 -12.80
N PHE A 444 -14.17 -7.75 -11.56
CA PHE A 444 -14.32 -6.32 -11.27
C PHE A 444 -13.23 -5.46 -11.91
N LEU A 445 -11.96 -5.87 -11.78
CA LEU A 445 -10.85 -5.12 -12.38
C LEU A 445 -10.87 -5.19 -13.90
N ALA A 446 -11.22 -6.33 -14.50
CA ALA A 446 -11.33 -6.46 -15.96
C ALA A 446 -12.42 -5.56 -16.54
N GLU A 447 -13.59 -5.51 -15.90
CA GLU A 447 -14.68 -4.59 -16.28
C GLU A 447 -14.22 -3.13 -16.19
N ARG A 448 -13.58 -2.77 -15.08
CA ARG A 448 -13.06 -1.41 -14.84
C ARG A 448 -11.93 -1.01 -15.80
N GLU A 449 -10.98 -1.91 -16.08
CA GLU A 449 -9.87 -1.69 -17.02
C GLU A 449 -10.38 -1.41 -18.44
N SER A 450 -11.47 -2.08 -18.83
CA SER A 450 -12.06 -1.95 -20.15
C SER A 450 -12.82 -0.62 -20.36
N ASN A 451 -13.16 0.09 -19.28
CA ASN A 451 -14.01 1.28 -19.33
C ASN A 451 -13.31 2.51 -18.72
N LEU A 452 -12.83 3.43 -19.58
CA LEU A 452 -12.19 4.67 -19.14
C LEU A 452 -13.10 5.58 -18.30
N LEU A 453 -14.42 5.48 -18.47
CA LEU A 453 -15.37 6.20 -17.63
C LEU A 453 -15.32 5.66 -16.18
N ASP A 454 -15.27 4.35 -16.01
CA ASP A 454 -15.16 3.72 -14.68
C ASP A 454 -13.81 4.02 -14.04
N LYS A 455 -12.72 4.08 -14.83
CA LYS A 455 -11.41 4.54 -14.32
C LYS A 455 -11.45 5.98 -13.81
N ILE A 456 -12.18 6.89 -14.46
CA ILE A 456 -12.33 8.29 -14.02
C ILE A 456 -13.28 8.40 -12.83
N LEU A 457 -14.41 7.67 -12.83
CA LEU A 457 -15.36 7.62 -11.72
C LEU A 457 -14.70 7.18 -10.41
N ALA A 458 -13.76 6.22 -10.48
CA ALA A 458 -13.05 5.73 -9.32
C ALA A 458 -12.12 6.78 -8.66
N ILE A 459 -11.66 7.79 -9.41
CA ILE A 459 -10.68 8.78 -8.93
C ILE A 459 -11.26 10.20 -8.81
N GLY A 460 -12.46 10.45 -9.32
CA GLY A 460 -13.11 11.75 -9.20
C GLY A 460 -14.59 11.67 -9.47
N GLY A 461 -15.40 12.28 -8.59
CA GLY A 461 -16.84 12.40 -8.78
C GLY A 461 -17.14 13.06 -10.13
N VAL A 462 -17.81 12.32 -11.02
CA VAL A 462 -18.03 12.75 -12.40
C VAL A 462 -19.33 13.53 -12.53
N GLU A 463 -19.26 14.69 -13.17
CA GLU A 463 -20.43 15.35 -13.74
C GLU A 463 -20.47 15.11 -15.26
N GLN A 464 -21.60 14.60 -15.75
CA GLN A 464 -21.87 14.53 -17.19
C GLN A 464 -22.18 15.94 -17.70
N THR A 465 -21.45 16.41 -18.71
CA THR A 465 -21.68 17.73 -19.30
C THR A 465 -21.90 17.64 -20.80
N GLU A 466 -23.15 17.86 -21.24
CA GLU A 466 -23.62 18.16 -22.61
C GLU A 466 -23.28 17.15 -23.74
N LEU A 467 -24.15 17.06 -24.76
CA LEU A 467 -24.07 16.05 -25.84
C LEU A 467 -23.42 16.55 -27.15
N PHE A 468 -23.49 17.86 -27.46
CA PHE A 468 -22.98 18.42 -28.72
C PHE A 468 -22.18 19.72 -28.54
N GLU A 469 -21.03 19.80 -29.23
CA GLU A 469 -20.23 21.02 -29.35
C GLU A 469 -20.04 21.36 -30.83
N VAL A 470 -20.42 22.58 -31.22
CA VAL A 470 -20.14 23.13 -32.55
C VAL A 470 -18.92 24.02 -32.43
N GLN A 471 -17.91 23.77 -33.26
CA GLN A 471 -16.71 24.59 -33.26
C GLN A 471 -16.10 24.75 -34.63
N VAL A 472 -15.38 25.85 -34.80
CA VAL A 472 -14.48 26.08 -35.94
C VAL A 472 -13.20 26.73 -35.43
N LYS A 473 -12.09 26.42 -36.09
CA LYS A 473 -10.82 27.10 -35.89
C LYS A 473 -10.41 27.80 -37.18
N ALA A 474 -9.60 28.83 -37.08
CA ALA A 474 -8.92 29.40 -38.23
C ALA A 474 -7.57 29.95 -37.82
N ARG A 475 -6.57 29.80 -38.69
CA ARG A 475 -5.29 30.47 -38.50
C ARG A 475 -5.47 31.94 -38.85
N ILE A 476 -4.99 32.84 -37.99
CA ILE A 476 -5.22 34.28 -38.15
C ILE A 476 -3.89 35.05 -38.12
N SER A 477 -3.93 36.32 -38.51
CA SER A 477 -2.80 37.24 -38.41
C SER A 477 -2.97 38.20 -37.22
N GLU A 478 -1.91 38.91 -36.81
CA GLU A 478 -2.02 39.99 -35.81
C GLU A 478 -2.99 41.10 -36.23
N ALA A 479 -3.04 41.42 -37.52
CA ALA A 479 -4.00 42.40 -38.05
C ALA A 479 -5.45 41.91 -37.88
N THR A 480 -5.69 40.61 -38.10
CA THR A 480 -6.99 39.98 -37.90
C THR A 480 -7.37 39.97 -36.41
N ILE A 481 -6.43 39.76 -35.48
CA ILE A 481 -6.66 39.83 -34.04
C ILE A 481 -7.20 41.22 -33.65
N GLN A 482 -6.56 42.29 -34.10
CA GLN A 482 -6.98 43.66 -33.81
C GLN A 482 -8.38 43.96 -34.37
N HIS A 483 -8.68 43.44 -35.57
CA HIS A 483 -10.01 43.54 -36.18
C HIS A 483 -11.07 42.80 -35.37
N ILE A 484 -10.79 41.57 -34.92
CA ILE A 484 -11.68 40.79 -34.04
C ILE A 484 -11.98 41.57 -32.76
N GLU A 485 -10.96 42.12 -32.10
CA GLU A 485 -11.12 42.90 -30.87
C GLU A 485 -11.96 44.17 -31.07
N ALA A 486 -11.82 44.83 -32.22
CA ALA A 486 -12.69 45.94 -32.59
C ALA A 486 -14.14 45.49 -32.81
N MET A 487 -14.34 44.35 -33.48
CA MET A 487 -15.67 43.81 -33.79
C MET A 487 -16.40 43.22 -32.59
N LEU A 488 -15.70 42.84 -31.53
CA LEU A 488 -16.34 42.51 -30.25
C LEU A 488 -17.08 43.70 -29.60
N ARG A 489 -16.94 44.92 -30.14
CA ARG A 489 -17.73 46.12 -29.76
C ARG A 489 -18.93 46.38 -30.68
N ASP A 490 -19.17 45.53 -31.68
CA ASP A 490 -20.34 45.63 -32.57
C ASP A 490 -21.63 45.53 -31.73
N PRO A 491 -22.63 46.41 -31.94
CA PRO A 491 -23.89 46.37 -31.18
C PRO A 491 -24.64 45.04 -31.22
N ARG A 492 -24.38 44.19 -32.22
CA ARG A 492 -24.96 42.84 -32.34
C ARG A 492 -24.32 41.81 -31.39
N ILE A 493 -23.15 42.12 -30.84
CA ILE A 493 -22.39 41.24 -29.94
C ILE A 493 -22.44 41.80 -28.52
N ARG A 494 -22.98 41.01 -27.60
CA ARG A 494 -22.94 41.33 -26.16
C ARG A 494 -21.88 40.49 -25.46
N VAL A 495 -20.77 41.10 -25.07
CA VAL A 495 -19.74 40.43 -24.25
C VAL A 495 -20.23 40.27 -22.81
N ILE A 496 -20.30 39.03 -22.33
CA ILE A 496 -20.73 38.67 -20.98
C ILE A 496 -19.53 38.60 -20.03
N LYS A 497 -18.44 37.98 -20.49
CA LYS A 497 -17.24 37.74 -19.67
C LYS A 497 -16.00 37.69 -20.54
N THR A 498 -14.92 38.31 -20.08
CA THR A 498 -13.59 38.21 -20.67
C THR A 498 -12.66 37.50 -19.70
N SER A 499 -11.76 36.67 -20.21
CA SER A 499 -10.71 36.03 -19.39
C SER A 499 -9.46 35.77 -20.21
N GLU A 500 -8.31 35.85 -19.56
CA GLU A 500 -7.02 35.43 -20.10
C GLU A 500 -6.42 34.35 -19.20
N ARG A 501 -5.82 33.33 -19.83
CA ARG A 501 -5.20 32.21 -19.13
C ARG A 501 -4.08 31.59 -19.96
N SER A 502 -3.06 31.10 -19.29
CA SER A 502 -2.17 30.07 -19.86
C SER A 502 -2.84 28.72 -19.66
N GLN A 503 -2.91 27.92 -20.71
CA GLN A 503 -3.58 26.62 -20.71
C GLN A 503 -2.61 25.56 -21.23
N TYR A 504 -2.36 24.54 -20.39
CA TYR A 504 -1.55 23.38 -20.72
C TYR A 504 -2.48 22.17 -20.82
N ASP A 505 -2.66 21.62 -22.01
CA ASP A 505 -3.47 20.42 -22.24
C ASP A 505 -2.57 19.21 -22.47
N THR A 506 -2.68 18.18 -21.63
CA THR A 506 -2.08 16.85 -21.86
C THR A 506 -3.16 15.88 -22.31
N TYR A 507 -2.99 15.30 -23.50
CA TYR A 507 -3.89 14.30 -24.05
C TYR A 507 -3.28 12.91 -23.92
N PHE A 508 -4.01 12.00 -23.28
CA PHE A 508 -3.75 10.58 -23.21
C PHE A 508 -4.61 9.89 -24.27
N LEU A 509 -3.95 9.19 -25.20
CA LEU A 509 -4.55 8.63 -26.42
C LEU A 509 -4.31 7.11 -26.48
N TRP A 510 -5.28 6.39 -27.03
CA TRP A 510 -5.20 4.97 -27.35
C TRP A 510 -5.39 4.75 -28.84
N ASP A 511 -4.79 3.68 -29.38
CA ASP A 511 -4.94 3.27 -30.78
C ASP A 511 -6.38 2.82 -31.08
N ASP A 512 -7.05 2.23 -30.08
CA ASP A 512 -8.49 1.97 -30.13
C ASP A 512 -9.28 3.27 -29.92
N VAL A 513 -9.67 3.88 -31.03
CA VAL A 513 -10.46 5.13 -31.07
C VAL A 513 -11.80 5.03 -30.33
N SER A 514 -12.35 3.82 -30.12
CA SER A 514 -13.62 3.64 -29.41
C SER A 514 -13.51 3.99 -27.92
N LYS A 515 -12.31 3.85 -27.33
CA LYS A 515 -12.03 4.29 -25.96
C LYS A 515 -12.12 5.80 -25.80
N GLY A 516 -12.01 6.57 -26.89
CA GLY A 516 -11.95 8.02 -26.85
C GLY A 516 -10.58 8.53 -26.41
N ARG A 517 -10.54 9.68 -25.73
CA ARG A 517 -9.31 10.25 -25.17
C ARG A 517 -9.53 10.91 -23.83
N ILE A 518 -8.51 10.93 -22.99
CA ILE A 518 -8.52 11.68 -21.74
C ILE A 518 -7.67 12.93 -21.93
N ARG A 519 -8.18 14.08 -21.47
CA ARG A 519 -7.41 15.32 -21.42
C ARG A 519 -7.28 15.79 -19.98
N LEU A 520 -6.05 15.92 -19.51
CA LEU A 520 -5.71 16.71 -18.33
C LEU A 520 -5.47 18.15 -18.78
N ARG A 521 -6.25 19.10 -18.25
CA ARG A 521 -6.09 20.53 -18.50
C ARG A 521 -5.63 21.24 -17.24
N GLU A 522 -4.62 22.07 -17.39
CA GLU A 522 -4.10 22.98 -16.37
C GLU A 522 -4.33 24.42 -16.87
N ASP A 523 -5.22 25.15 -16.20
CA ASP A 523 -5.56 26.54 -16.52
C ASP A 523 -4.97 27.46 -15.45
N HIS A 524 -4.09 28.39 -15.84
CA HIS A 524 -3.52 29.42 -14.97
C HIS A 524 -4.15 30.77 -15.32
N HIS A 525 -5.07 31.24 -14.49
CA HIS A 525 -5.80 32.49 -14.75
C HIS A 525 -4.93 33.73 -14.46
N THR A 526 -4.77 34.61 -15.45
CA THR A 526 -3.87 35.79 -15.38
C THR A 526 -4.62 37.13 -15.41
N SER A 527 -5.87 37.16 -14.97
CA SER A 527 -6.71 38.37 -15.07
C SER A 527 -6.21 39.49 -14.14
N PRO A 528 -6.06 40.75 -14.61
CA PRO A 528 -5.56 41.85 -13.79
C PRO A 528 -6.42 42.11 -12.56
N GLY A 529 -5.80 42.14 -11.37
CA GLY A 529 -6.46 42.48 -10.10
C GLY A 529 -7.13 41.32 -9.34
N VAL A 530 -7.01 40.08 -9.81
CA VAL A 530 -7.52 38.87 -9.14
C VAL A 530 -6.32 37.98 -8.76
N ARG A 531 -6.40 37.26 -7.62
CA ARG A 531 -5.39 36.29 -7.23
C ARG A 531 -5.31 35.20 -8.32
N PRO A 532 -4.11 34.74 -8.74
CA PRO A 532 -4.00 33.65 -9.69
C PRO A 532 -4.78 32.44 -9.18
N GLU A 533 -5.77 31.98 -9.95
CA GLU A 533 -6.50 30.74 -9.70
C GLU A 533 -5.99 29.71 -10.69
N GLU A 534 -5.45 28.62 -10.15
CA GLU A 534 -5.05 27.43 -10.92
C GLU A 534 -6.21 26.44 -10.87
N SER A 535 -6.58 25.90 -12.03
CA SER A 535 -7.61 24.85 -12.09
C SER A 535 -7.13 23.67 -12.94
N TYR A 536 -7.31 22.49 -12.38
CA TYR A 536 -6.86 21.22 -12.94
C TYR A 536 -8.08 20.33 -13.18
N ILE A 537 -8.32 19.95 -14.44
CA ILE A 537 -9.52 19.21 -14.84
C ILE A 537 -9.13 18.03 -15.72
N LEU A 538 -9.61 16.84 -15.35
CA LEU A 538 -9.65 15.68 -16.23
C LEU A 538 -10.94 15.69 -17.03
N THR A 539 -10.83 15.51 -18.35
CA THR A 539 -11.99 15.33 -19.23
C THR A 539 -11.87 14.03 -20.00
N LEU A 540 -12.79 13.09 -19.80
CA LEU A 540 -13.02 12.02 -20.77
C LEU A 540 -13.75 12.60 -21.98
N MET A 541 -13.22 12.36 -23.16
CA MET A 541 -13.83 12.73 -24.42
C MET A 541 -14.09 11.44 -25.18
N ALA A 542 -15.35 11.00 -25.21
CA ALA A 542 -15.75 9.83 -25.98
C ALA A 542 -15.42 10.02 -27.48
N ALA A 543 -15.32 8.92 -28.21
CA ALA A 543 -15.15 8.92 -29.66
C ALA A 543 -16.19 9.86 -30.31
N ALA A 544 -15.70 10.88 -31.04
CA ALA A 544 -16.58 11.90 -31.59
C ALA A 544 -17.25 11.39 -32.87
N VAL A 545 -18.58 11.51 -32.96
CA VAL A 545 -19.27 11.49 -34.25
C VAL A 545 -19.11 12.87 -34.86
N ARG A 546 -18.40 12.95 -35.99
CA ARG A 546 -18.05 14.20 -36.66
C ARG A 546 -18.91 14.38 -37.89
N ASP A 547 -19.70 15.46 -37.89
CA ASP A 547 -20.42 15.93 -39.07
C ASP A 547 -19.82 17.26 -39.52
N GLU A 548 -19.55 17.37 -40.82
CA GLU A 548 -19.03 18.62 -41.40
C GLU A 548 -20.15 19.50 -41.91
N TYR A 549 -20.10 20.76 -41.50
CA TYR A 549 -20.96 21.82 -42.02
C TYR A 549 -20.12 22.72 -42.93
N PRO A 550 -20.76 23.53 -43.80
CA PRO A 550 -20.06 24.49 -44.65
C PRO A 550 -19.15 25.42 -43.84
N SER A 551 -19.62 25.88 -42.67
CA SER A 551 -18.94 26.91 -41.87
C SER A 551 -18.34 26.44 -40.54
N ALA A 552 -18.61 25.22 -40.10
CA ALA A 552 -18.14 24.70 -38.82
C ALA A 552 -18.07 23.16 -38.81
N VAL A 553 -17.60 22.59 -37.71
CA VAL A 553 -17.65 21.16 -37.45
C VAL A 553 -18.55 20.91 -36.23
N LEU A 554 -19.50 19.98 -36.37
CA LEU A 554 -20.24 19.44 -35.24
C LEU A 554 -19.51 18.23 -34.70
N LEU A 555 -19.29 18.24 -33.39
CA LEU A 555 -18.73 17.10 -32.68
C LEU A 555 -19.76 16.64 -31.65
N GLY A 556 -20.39 15.50 -31.93
CA GLY A 556 -21.19 14.76 -30.96
C GLY A 556 -20.27 13.89 -30.11
N ARG A 557 -20.19 14.17 -28.81
CA ARG A 557 -19.41 13.35 -27.86
C ARG A 557 -19.92 13.53 -26.45
N ALA A 558 -20.05 12.43 -25.71
CA ALA A 558 -20.20 12.50 -24.27
C ALA A 558 -18.90 13.01 -23.65
N ARG A 559 -19.03 13.97 -22.74
CA ARG A 559 -17.91 14.51 -21.94
C ARG A 559 -18.19 14.34 -20.47
N TYR A 560 -17.16 13.87 -19.78
CA TYR A 560 -17.19 13.63 -18.35
C TYR A 560 -16.03 14.39 -17.74
N ASN A 561 -16.34 15.33 -16.85
CA ASN A 561 -15.33 16.11 -16.16
C ASN A 561 -15.17 15.60 -14.73
N ALA A 562 -13.92 15.56 -14.28
CA ALA A 562 -13.55 15.32 -12.90
C ALA A 562 -12.45 16.31 -12.49
N PRO A 563 -12.39 16.74 -11.22
CA PRO A 563 -11.23 17.43 -10.68
C PRO A 563 -9.96 16.61 -10.92
N ALA A 564 -8.85 17.27 -11.23
CA ALA A 564 -7.56 16.62 -11.35
C ALA A 564 -6.65 17.03 -10.17
N ASP A 565 -6.56 16.18 -9.15
CA ASP A 565 -5.84 16.42 -7.91
C ASP A 565 -4.53 15.63 -7.79
N ARG A 566 -4.16 14.88 -8.85
CA ARG A 566 -2.91 14.09 -8.93
C ARG A 566 -1.96 14.63 -9.98
N THR A 567 -0.72 14.16 -9.93
CA THR A 567 0.33 14.61 -10.85
C THR A 567 0.10 14.06 -12.28
N ARG A 568 0.66 14.75 -13.28
CA ARG A 568 0.67 14.27 -14.69
C ARG A 568 1.25 12.86 -14.82
N ARG A 569 2.29 12.56 -14.03
CA ARG A 569 2.96 11.26 -13.93
C ARG A 569 1.99 10.16 -13.49
N PHE A 570 1.26 10.41 -12.39
CA PHE A 570 0.24 9.49 -11.87
C PHE A 570 -0.79 9.14 -12.95
N TYR A 571 -1.37 10.14 -13.64
CA TYR A 571 -2.39 9.87 -14.64
C TYR A 571 -1.86 9.09 -15.84
N ARG A 572 -0.62 9.33 -16.27
CA ARG A 572 0.02 8.54 -17.34
C ARG A 572 0.17 7.07 -16.93
N GLU A 573 0.64 6.82 -15.72
CA GLU A 573 0.80 5.47 -15.18
C GLU A 573 -0.54 4.77 -15.00
N TYR A 574 -1.54 5.45 -14.44
CA TYR A 574 -2.86 4.88 -14.16
C TYR A 574 -3.70 4.55 -15.41
N PHE A 575 -3.64 5.41 -16.44
CA PHE A 575 -4.44 5.25 -17.66
C PHE A 575 -3.78 4.36 -18.71
N HIS A 576 -2.46 4.13 -18.64
CA HIS A 576 -1.70 3.36 -19.62
C HIS A 576 -2.04 3.72 -21.09
N PRO A 577 -1.84 4.98 -21.52
CA PRO A 577 -2.09 5.39 -22.90
C PRO A 577 -0.99 4.91 -23.86
N ASP A 578 -1.35 4.63 -25.11
CA ASP A 578 -0.41 4.29 -26.18
C ASP A 578 0.43 5.50 -26.61
N ARG A 579 -0.15 6.71 -26.50
CA ARG A 579 0.53 7.96 -26.84
C ARG A 579 0.10 9.12 -25.94
N VAL A 580 1.06 9.99 -25.61
CA VAL A 580 0.82 11.25 -24.91
C VAL A 580 1.15 12.44 -25.81
N VAL A 581 0.26 13.43 -25.86
CA VAL A 581 0.42 14.64 -26.68
C VAL A 581 0.17 15.87 -25.81
N GLU A 582 1.06 16.86 -25.90
CA GLU A 582 1.00 18.08 -25.09
C GLU A 582 0.71 19.28 -25.99
N ILE A 583 -0.14 20.20 -25.51
CA ILE A 583 -0.51 21.43 -26.22
C ILE A 583 -0.50 22.58 -25.24
N ASP A 584 0.45 23.49 -25.45
CA ASP A 584 0.60 24.71 -24.67
C ASP A 584 -0.02 25.87 -25.42
N LYS A 585 -0.84 26.67 -24.75
CA LYS A 585 -1.40 27.87 -25.36
C LYS A 585 -1.70 28.98 -24.37
N CYS A 586 -1.52 30.21 -24.83
CA CYS A 586 -2.13 31.38 -24.18
C CYS A 586 -3.48 31.66 -24.82
N ARG A 587 -4.55 31.68 -24.01
CA ARG A 587 -5.93 31.86 -24.46
C ARG A 587 -6.51 33.17 -23.92
N ARG A 588 -6.91 34.04 -24.84
CA ARG A 588 -7.79 35.18 -24.57
C ARG A 588 -9.21 34.83 -25.02
N ARG A 589 -10.15 34.81 -24.08
CA ARG A 589 -11.52 34.33 -24.28
C ARG A 589 -12.54 35.39 -23.97
N TRP A 590 -13.52 35.52 -24.87
CA TRP A 590 -14.76 36.27 -24.66
C TRP A 590 -15.94 35.30 -24.70
N ARG A 591 -16.77 35.31 -23.66
CA ARG A 591 -18.13 34.74 -23.72
C ARG A 591 -19.05 35.83 -24.22
N ILE A 592 -19.74 35.57 -25.31
CA ILE A 592 -20.63 36.53 -25.97
C ILE A 592 -22.03 35.96 -26.15
N VAL A 593 -23.02 36.83 -26.25
CA VAL A 593 -24.31 36.53 -26.87
C VAL A 593 -24.34 37.16 -28.25
N TYR A 594 -24.66 36.37 -29.27
CA TYR A 594 -24.87 36.82 -30.65
C TYR A 594 -26.17 36.22 -31.17
N ALA A 595 -27.07 37.06 -31.70
CA ALA A 595 -28.40 36.66 -32.16
C ALA A 595 -29.23 35.86 -31.14
N GLY A 596 -29.02 36.11 -29.83
CA GLY A 596 -29.72 35.41 -28.75
C GLY A 596 -29.03 34.13 -28.26
N GLU A 597 -27.98 33.68 -28.93
CA GLU A 597 -27.26 32.44 -28.60
C GLU A 597 -25.87 32.71 -27.99
N ASP A 598 -25.43 31.81 -27.10
CA ASP A 598 -24.14 31.91 -26.42
C ASP A 598 -22.99 31.34 -27.26
N PHE A 599 -21.91 32.11 -27.38
CA PHE A 599 -20.66 31.69 -28.02
C PHE A 599 -19.44 31.99 -27.16
N ALA A 600 -18.41 31.19 -27.32
CA ALA A 600 -17.07 31.48 -26.81
C ALA A 600 -16.13 31.75 -27.97
N ILE A 601 -15.63 32.99 -28.03
CA ILE A 601 -14.60 33.43 -28.96
C ILE A 601 -13.27 33.32 -28.25
N ASN A 602 -12.36 32.49 -28.76
CA ASN A 602 -11.03 32.30 -28.18
C ASN A 602 -9.98 32.70 -29.23
N ILE A 603 -9.04 33.55 -28.82
CA ILE A 603 -7.79 33.76 -29.54
C ILE A 603 -6.73 32.96 -28.79
N ASP A 604 -6.28 31.90 -29.43
CA ASP A 604 -5.32 30.94 -28.89
C ASP A 604 -3.99 31.12 -29.58
N ARG A 605 -2.95 31.44 -28.81
CA ARG A 605 -1.57 31.39 -29.29
C ARG A 605 -1.00 30.04 -28.90
N LEU A 606 -0.86 29.15 -29.87
CA LEU A 606 -0.21 27.86 -29.65
C LEU A 606 1.30 28.09 -29.54
N GLU A 607 1.86 27.63 -28.44
CA GLU A 607 3.29 27.62 -28.15
C GLU A 607 3.80 26.18 -28.25
N ASN A 608 5.05 25.97 -28.65
CA ASN A 608 5.67 24.64 -28.74
C ASN A 608 4.88 23.59 -29.55
N HIS A 609 4.10 24.02 -30.56
CA HIS A 609 3.28 23.19 -31.42
C HIS A 609 3.87 23.06 -32.83
N ARG A 610 3.60 21.98 -33.57
CA ARG A 610 4.13 21.76 -34.94
C ARG A 610 3.73 22.86 -35.91
N GLU A 611 2.51 23.37 -35.75
CA GLU A 611 2.03 24.57 -36.42
C GLU A 611 1.79 25.66 -35.36
N PRO A 612 2.81 26.48 -35.02
CA PRO A 612 2.66 27.55 -34.05
C PRO A 612 1.97 28.76 -34.68
N GLY A 613 1.36 29.58 -33.82
CA GLY A 613 0.77 30.84 -34.21
C GLY A 613 -0.59 31.08 -33.58
N PRO A 614 -1.19 32.26 -33.86
CA PRO A 614 -2.50 32.58 -33.36
C PRO A 614 -3.59 31.91 -34.17
N TYR A 615 -4.55 31.34 -33.46
CA TYR A 615 -5.76 30.74 -33.98
C TYR A 615 -6.98 31.42 -33.38
N LEU A 616 -7.99 31.67 -34.21
CA LEU A 616 -9.34 31.95 -33.74
C LEU A 616 -10.05 30.60 -33.52
N GLU A 617 -10.61 30.36 -32.34
CA GLU A 617 -11.55 29.28 -32.07
C GLU A 617 -12.91 29.87 -31.66
N ILE A 618 -13.93 29.66 -32.49
CA ILE A 618 -15.32 29.97 -32.14
C ILE A 618 -16.01 28.67 -31.77
N LYS A 619 -16.65 28.62 -30.60
CA LYS A 619 -17.40 27.45 -30.16
C LYS A 619 -18.70 27.79 -29.44
N SER A 620 -19.69 26.92 -29.60
CA SER A 620 -20.93 26.92 -28.83
C SER A 620 -21.33 25.49 -28.46
N ARG A 621 -22.16 25.35 -27.44
CA ARG A 621 -22.64 24.04 -26.95
C ARG A 621 -24.16 23.98 -26.98
N THR A 622 -24.68 22.79 -27.16
CA THR A 622 -26.13 22.55 -27.22
C THR A 622 -26.49 21.09 -26.90
N TRP A 623 -27.75 20.89 -26.53
CA TRP A 623 -28.37 19.60 -26.30
C TRP A 623 -29.14 19.08 -27.53
N SER A 624 -29.27 19.88 -28.59
CA SER A 624 -30.07 19.56 -29.78
C SER A 624 -29.26 19.65 -31.06
N ARG A 625 -29.32 18.62 -31.90
CA ARG A 625 -28.68 18.61 -33.23
C ARG A 625 -29.21 19.73 -34.14
N LYS A 626 -30.52 19.99 -34.10
CA LYS A 626 -31.17 21.07 -34.88
C LYS A 626 -30.68 22.46 -34.47
N ASP A 627 -30.45 22.66 -33.17
CA ASP A 627 -29.87 23.91 -32.66
C ASP A 627 -28.39 24.02 -33.07
N ALA A 628 -27.69 22.89 -33.12
CA ALA A 628 -26.30 22.82 -33.57
C ALA A 628 -26.13 23.29 -35.04
N ASP A 629 -27.06 22.91 -35.93
CA ASP A 629 -27.09 23.39 -37.32
C ASP A 629 -27.22 24.92 -37.39
N THR A 630 -28.10 25.49 -36.57
CA THR A 630 -28.35 26.93 -36.49
C THR A 630 -27.11 27.67 -35.99
N LYS A 631 -26.47 27.13 -34.93
CA LYS A 631 -25.22 27.65 -34.37
C LYS A 631 -24.06 27.55 -35.35
N ALA A 632 -23.99 26.50 -36.16
CA ALA A 632 -22.97 26.35 -37.20
C ALA A 632 -23.07 27.46 -38.28
N ALA A 633 -24.30 27.83 -38.67
CA ALA A 633 -24.52 28.95 -39.58
C ALA A 633 -24.13 30.29 -38.95
N MET A 634 -24.51 30.54 -37.69
CA MET A 634 -24.13 31.75 -36.94
C MET A 634 -22.61 31.86 -36.73
N ILE A 635 -21.91 30.74 -36.56
CA ILE A 635 -20.44 30.71 -36.54
C ILE A 635 -19.88 31.23 -37.88
N GLY A 636 -20.47 30.84 -39.02
CA GLY A 636 -20.08 31.35 -40.33
C GLY A 636 -20.24 32.87 -40.45
N GLU A 637 -21.36 33.41 -39.95
CA GLU A 637 -21.58 34.87 -39.89
C GLU A 637 -20.54 35.58 -39.01
N LEU A 638 -20.24 35.01 -37.84
CA LEU A 638 -19.22 35.55 -36.94
C LEU A 638 -17.82 35.51 -37.58
N MET A 639 -17.47 34.44 -38.30
CA MET A 639 -16.20 34.38 -39.03
C MET A 639 -16.09 35.46 -40.11
N ALA A 640 -17.17 35.66 -40.88
CA ALA A 640 -17.20 36.72 -41.90
C ALA A 640 -17.09 38.11 -41.26
N LEU A 641 -17.79 38.34 -40.14
CA LEU A 641 -17.69 39.59 -39.38
C LEU A 641 -16.26 39.84 -38.87
N PHE A 642 -15.58 38.78 -38.44
CA PHE A 642 -14.20 38.80 -37.99
C PHE A 642 -13.17 38.82 -39.11
N GLY A 643 -13.59 38.89 -40.38
CA GLY A 643 -12.68 39.00 -41.52
C GLY A 643 -11.83 37.75 -41.74
N VAL A 644 -12.37 36.57 -41.43
CA VAL A 644 -11.69 35.28 -41.62
C VAL A 644 -12.20 34.61 -42.90
N GLU A 645 -11.28 34.33 -43.84
CA GLU A 645 -11.62 33.71 -45.11
C GLU A 645 -11.89 32.21 -44.97
N GLU A 646 -12.56 31.63 -45.96
CA GLU A 646 -12.92 30.20 -45.95
C GLU A 646 -11.70 29.28 -46.08
N GLY A 647 -10.64 29.74 -46.77
CA GLY A 647 -9.39 29.01 -46.92
C GLY A 647 -8.56 28.89 -45.64
N ASP A 648 -8.78 29.79 -44.67
CA ASP A 648 -8.04 29.82 -43.40
C ASP A 648 -8.64 28.89 -42.32
N ARG A 649 -9.79 28.27 -42.63
CA ARG A 649 -10.55 27.43 -41.70
C ARG A 649 -9.84 26.10 -41.45
N VAL A 650 -9.65 25.80 -40.18
CA VAL A 650 -9.13 24.53 -39.67
C VAL A 650 -10.25 23.75 -39.01
N LYS A 651 -10.62 22.63 -39.64
CA LYS A 651 -11.70 21.73 -39.18
C LYS A 651 -11.20 20.63 -38.22
N ARG A 652 -9.91 20.59 -37.89
CA ARG A 652 -9.28 19.61 -36.98
C ARG A 652 -9.16 20.19 -35.56
N GLU A 653 -9.17 19.34 -34.54
CA GLU A 653 -8.78 19.79 -33.20
C GLU A 653 -7.27 19.99 -33.08
N TYR A 654 -6.81 20.78 -32.11
CA TYR A 654 -5.38 21.03 -31.93
C TYR A 654 -4.58 19.72 -31.78
N VAL A 655 -5.11 18.73 -31.04
CA VAL A 655 -4.48 17.41 -30.87
C VAL A 655 -4.45 16.57 -32.15
N GLU A 656 -5.19 16.96 -33.18
CA GLU A 656 -5.22 16.30 -34.51
C GLU A 656 -4.37 17.07 -35.53
N ILE A 657 -3.84 18.24 -35.18
CA ILE A 657 -2.90 19.04 -35.97
C ILE A 657 -1.48 18.65 -35.54
N LEU A 658 -1.20 17.33 -35.55
CA LEU A 658 0.10 16.75 -35.19
C LEU A 658 0.99 16.51 -36.40
#